data_AF-A0A934B3U6-F1
#
_entry.id   AF-A0A934B3U6-F1
#
_cell.length_a   1.000
_cell.length_b   1.000
_cell.length_c   1.000
_cell.angle_alpha   90.00
_cell.angle_beta   90.00
_cell.angle_gamma   90.00
#
_symmetry.space_group_name_H-M   'P 1'
#
loop_
_entity.id
_entity.type
_entity.pdbx_description
1 polymer ?
#
loop_
_entity_poly.entity_id
_entity_poly.type
_entity_poly.pdbx_seq_one_letter_code
_entity_poly.pdbx_strand_id
1 'polypeptide(L)'
;MKQSRHYLFLIIFIFNIHFILSNASVFAQAQNLPGSGAAPQALSPEQGGFAGTGKNNDSSPIRQEMINSLKERPEFRGLTPEEIVKGKELLDKQERQSDQESKTVKPGDDGERIKSLFDRYRAIGTYQNISTELRPFGFKFFSENDERSLTPRKDIPVSSDYIVGPGDEVRIMLWGRVNAQYDLVVDRDGNITIPQIGPLQVSGMRFDELKSLLAGQAKQMIGADINVTMGSLKSIQVFVLGEVRRPGSYVLDSFSTITNALLAAGGPTEIGSLRSIRLKRKNKTVAEMDFYDFLLKGDKSQDNALQSGDVVFISTAGPLVGIAGNVRRPAIYELREDKDLLSLFNMSGGLIPSAYTQQIQVERIQKNERQVVIDFADKHLAKSGTFQLQDGDLVKVFPIVDKDVNAVYLGGNVKRPGKYEYKPGMTVKDLIGDTSALLKETYFDYALIKRLVPPGLETQLVPFHLGKLLLQQDNSNNVSLEPQDSVYVFSTGVFRDKPRVTIEGEVRRKGTYDLLSNYSVKDAIMEAGGLTKDASLDKGEIFRVSDKGDISQIYFSVGPAMAEDVKENLTLMDRDRIVIHSIWEDKSRQVVSVDGDVRGPGQYPLAVDMRVSDLIFSSGNINESAYLDEAEVSSFTVENGKSVKTDYHKINLGAALKNDPEHNVLLKPYDRVFVKRIPGWKDERFINVSGEVTFPGRYNIKKGETLSDVLERAGGYTESAYLRGAVFTREDVRKLQQKSLDEMILRLESEIFSESSMRMSAALSGEEIEAKKAELQSKQKFIESIKNLKATGRMSIRLAHLRLLKGSKYDIELENGDSIHVPVKSNVINVVGAVMSRGSFIYSGQMDYKDYIQMAGGYTRFSDQDNVYVLKVDGTARKLLTGFFNWNDTKGRWETAAFGEDVKDIEPGDTIVVPEKLDRVAWLRETKDLTQILYQIAVTAGVAIVLF
;
A
#
# COMPACT_ATOMS: atom_id res chain seq x y z
N MET A 1 6.57 -60.55 5.21
CA MET A 1 7.81 -61.13 4.59
C MET A 1 7.50 -61.39 3.12
N LYS A 2 8.36 -61.12 2.13
CA LYS A 2 9.66 -60.44 2.09
C LYS A 2 9.95 -60.05 0.61
N GLN A 3 10.64 -58.92 0.38
CA GLN A 3 11.45 -58.58 -0.83
C GLN A 3 10.82 -58.81 -2.22
N SER A 4 10.30 -57.79 -2.93
CA SER A 4 11.00 -56.62 -3.52
C SER A 4 12.06 -56.96 -4.59
N ARG A 5 11.61 -57.06 -5.85
CA ARG A 5 12.37 -56.89 -7.10
C ARG A 5 11.40 -56.86 -8.29
N HIS A 6 11.81 -56.28 -9.43
CA HIS A 6 11.00 -55.82 -10.59
C HIS A 6 10.28 -54.49 -10.26
N TYR A 7 10.38 -53.43 -11.07
CA TYR A 7 10.61 -53.39 -12.53
C TYR A 7 11.90 -52.69 -12.97
N LEU A 8 12.60 -53.32 -13.92
CA LEU A 8 13.58 -52.71 -14.82
C LEU A 8 13.42 -53.37 -16.20
N PHE A 9 12.36 -53.02 -16.94
CA PHE A 9 12.14 -53.49 -18.32
C PHE A 9 11.05 -52.67 -19.04
N LEU A 10 11.35 -51.42 -19.40
CA LEU A 10 10.93 -50.80 -20.67
C LEU A 10 11.64 -49.45 -20.87
N ILE A 11 12.84 -49.50 -21.45
CA ILE A 11 13.51 -48.32 -22.02
C ILE A 11 13.61 -48.59 -23.52
N ILE A 12 12.69 -47.96 -24.28
CA ILE A 12 12.53 -47.83 -25.75
C ILE A 12 11.01 -47.72 -26.02
N PHE A 13 10.61 -46.85 -26.95
CA PHE A 13 9.34 -46.08 -26.94
C PHE A 13 9.26 -45.13 -25.72
N ILE A 14 9.12 -43.81 -25.85
CA ILE A 14 8.57 -43.04 -26.98
C ILE A 14 9.60 -42.03 -27.50
N PHE A 15 9.86 -42.11 -28.81
CA PHE A 15 10.48 -41.05 -29.61
C PHE A 15 9.36 -40.53 -30.52
N ASN A 16 8.75 -39.37 -30.22
CA ASN A 16 8.05 -38.50 -31.20
C ASN A 16 7.46 -37.23 -30.56
N ILE A 17 7.60 -36.11 -31.28
CA ILE A 17 6.87 -34.84 -31.17
C ILE A 17 7.05 -34.02 -29.86
N HIS A 18 7.96 -33.04 -29.94
CA HIS A 18 7.87 -31.80 -29.16
C HIS A 18 8.21 -30.59 -30.05
N PHE A 19 7.18 -30.11 -30.75
CA PHE A 19 7.14 -28.80 -31.40
C PHE A 19 5.66 -28.41 -31.52
N ILE A 20 5.36 -27.11 -31.66
CA ILE A 20 4.06 -26.50 -31.99
C ILE A 20 3.12 -26.10 -30.82
N LEU A 21 2.98 -24.77 -30.71
CA LEU A 21 1.85 -23.92 -30.27
C LEU A 21 1.46 -23.74 -28.79
N SER A 22 1.73 -22.51 -28.35
CA SER A 22 0.87 -21.66 -27.51
C SER A 22 -0.36 -21.11 -28.27
N ASN A 23 -1.36 -20.65 -27.51
CA ASN A 23 -2.60 -19.90 -27.85
C ASN A 23 -3.94 -20.65 -28.05
N ALA A 24 -4.90 -20.23 -27.22
CA ALA A 24 -6.36 -20.09 -27.42
C ALA A 24 -7.24 -21.33 -27.71
N SER A 25 -8.26 -21.58 -26.85
CA SER A 25 -9.67 -21.21 -27.15
C SER A 25 -10.71 -21.79 -26.17
N VAL A 26 -11.77 -21.00 -25.99
CA VAL A 26 -13.04 -21.19 -25.25
C VAL A 26 -13.93 -22.34 -25.79
N PHE A 27 -14.86 -22.88 -24.97
CA PHE A 27 -16.33 -23.13 -25.20
C PHE A 27 -16.85 -24.19 -24.18
N ALA A 28 -17.71 -23.82 -23.20
CA ALA A 28 -19.19 -23.96 -23.18
C ALA A 28 -19.70 -25.37 -22.73
N GLN A 29 -20.94 -25.60 -22.24
CA GLN A 29 -22.19 -24.84 -22.35
C GLN A 29 -23.20 -25.13 -21.18
N ALA A 30 -24.26 -24.32 -21.12
CA ALA A 30 -25.21 -24.09 -20.02
C ALA A 30 -26.40 -25.07 -19.82
N GLN A 31 -27.12 -24.88 -18.70
CA GLN A 31 -28.59 -24.98 -18.47
C GLN A 31 -28.93 -24.55 -17.00
N ASN A 32 -30.13 -24.15 -16.54
CA ASN A 32 -31.42 -23.76 -17.17
C ASN A 32 -32.20 -22.76 -16.23
N LEU A 33 -33.49 -22.50 -16.49
CA LEU A 33 -34.46 -21.62 -15.78
C LEU A 33 -35.53 -22.44 -14.98
N PRO A 34 -36.63 -21.90 -14.33
CA PRO A 34 -37.21 -20.53 -14.26
C PRO A 34 -37.58 -19.99 -12.84
N GLY A 35 -37.75 -18.68 -12.60
CA GLY A 35 -39.02 -17.90 -12.72
C GLY A 35 -39.46 -17.35 -11.33
N SER A 36 -40.49 -16.50 -11.12
CA SER A 36 -41.23 -15.52 -11.96
C SER A 36 -42.31 -14.78 -11.12
N GLY A 37 -42.46 -13.43 -11.17
CA GLY A 37 -43.52 -12.71 -10.41
C GLY A 37 -43.73 -11.20 -10.64
N ALA A 38 -44.76 -10.85 -11.42
CA ALA A 38 -45.43 -9.52 -11.59
C ALA A 38 -44.78 -8.40 -12.45
N ALA A 39 -45.61 -7.81 -13.33
CA ALA A 39 -45.37 -6.70 -14.27
C ALA A 39 -46.39 -5.55 -14.00
N PRO A 40 -46.47 -4.40 -14.73
CA PRO A 40 -46.55 -4.22 -16.20
C PRO A 40 -45.59 -3.10 -16.73
N GLN A 41 -45.57 -2.60 -17.98
CA GLN A 41 -46.45 -2.68 -19.15
C GLN A 41 -45.63 -2.47 -20.46
N ALA A 42 -46.19 -2.78 -21.64
CA ALA A 42 -45.42 -2.98 -22.88
C ALA A 42 -45.31 -1.77 -23.83
N LEU A 43 -44.26 -1.77 -24.68
CA LEU A 43 -44.23 -1.16 -26.01
C LEU A 43 -43.41 -2.04 -27.00
N SER A 44 -43.61 -1.81 -28.31
CA SER A 44 -43.50 -2.81 -29.39
C SER A 44 -42.08 -3.09 -29.93
N PRO A 45 -41.86 -4.21 -30.66
CA PRO A 45 -40.52 -4.65 -31.07
C PRO A 45 -40.17 -4.33 -32.54
N GLU A 46 -39.27 -3.38 -32.76
CA GLU A 46 -38.41 -3.34 -33.96
C GLU A 46 -36.97 -2.97 -33.54
N GLN A 47 -35.99 -3.33 -34.38
CA GLN A 47 -34.53 -3.15 -34.18
C GLN A 47 -33.86 -4.13 -33.19
N GLY A 48 -33.75 -5.39 -33.63
CA GLY A 48 -32.72 -6.32 -33.14
C GLY A 48 -31.83 -6.81 -34.29
N GLY A 49 -30.50 -6.60 -34.19
CA GLY A 49 -29.47 -7.06 -35.14
C GLY A 49 -28.77 -5.88 -35.84
N PHE A 50 -27.45 -5.68 -35.74
CA PHE A 50 -26.37 -6.66 -35.80
C PHE A 50 -25.10 -6.15 -35.08
N ALA A 51 -24.40 -7.04 -34.38
CA ALA A 51 -22.99 -6.88 -34.03
C ALA A 51 -22.22 -8.06 -34.64
N GLY A 52 -21.30 -7.79 -35.57
CA GLY A 52 -20.62 -8.85 -36.33
C GLY A 52 -19.34 -8.39 -37.01
N THR A 53 -18.21 -8.84 -36.47
CA THR A 53 -16.93 -9.12 -37.16
C THR A 53 -16.45 -8.15 -38.25
N GLY A 54 -15.43 -7.35 -37.91
CA GLY A 54 -14.67 -6.61 -38.91
C GLY A 54 -13.89 -7.52 -39.87
N LYS A 55 -14.34 -7.56 -41.12
CA LYS A 55 -13.46 -7.72 -42.29
C LYS A 55 -13.62 -6.47 -43.14
N ASN A 56 -12.51 -5.85 -43.53
CA ASN A 56 -12.52 -4.74 -44.47
C ASN A 56 -13.07 -5.25 -45.81
N ASN A 57 -14.19 -4.67 -46.25
CA ASN A 57 -14.67 -4.81 -47.61
C ASN A 57 -15.34 -3.47 -48.00
N ASP A 58 -14.61 -2.65 -48.77
CA ASP A 58 -15.07 -1.32 -49.20
C ASP A 58 -16.14 -1.45 -50.31
N SER A 59 -17.37 -1.84 -49.92
CA SER A 59 -18.61 -1.67 -50.69
C SER A 59 -19.83 -2.29 -49.98
N SER A 60 -20.20 -1.78 -48.80
CA SER A 60 -21.49 -2.16 -48.18
C SER A 60 -22.63 -1.26 -48.69
N PRO A 61 -23.76 -1.79 -49.17
CA PRO A 61 -24.92 -1.00 -49.62
C PRO A 61 -25.42 -0.01 -48.55
N ILE A 62 -25.35 -0.41 -47.28
CA ILE A 62 -25.75 0.39 -46.11
C ILE A 62 -24.94 1.70 -46.03
N ARG A 63 -23.65 1.69 -46.45
CA ARG A 63 -22.83 2.90 -46.51
C ARG A 63 -23.36 3.86 -47.58
N GLN A 64 -23.76 3.37 -48.75
CA GLN A 64 -24.36 4.22 -49.80
C GLN A 64 -25.74 4.76 -49.42
N GLU A 65 -26.56 3.96 -48.74
CA GLU A 65 -27.91 4.36 -48.30
C GLU A 65 -27.84 5.47 -47.22
N MET A 66 -26.91 5.33 -46.27
CA MET A 66 -26.59 6.36 -45.27
C MET A 66 -25.97 7.62 -45.89
N ILE A 67 -25.14 7.46 -46.92
CA ILE A 67 -24.60 8.59 -47.70
C ILE A 67 -25.72 9.32 -48.47
N ASN A 68 -26.71 8.60 -48.99
CA ASN A 68 -27.82 9.21 -49.73
C ASN A 68 -28.80 9.96 -48.82
N SER A 69 -29.09 9.46 -47.61
CA SER A 69 -29.91 10.20 -46.64
C SER A 69 -29.21 11.44 -46.07
N LEU A 70 -27.87 11.48 -46.04
CA LEU A 70 -27.11 12.69 -45.72
C LEU A 70 -27.17 13.76 -46.83
N LYS A 71 -27.29 13.37 -48.12
CA LYS A 71 -27.41 14.32 -49.25
C LYS A 71 -28.68 15.16 -49.24
N GLU A 72 -29.77 14.66 -48.66
CA GLU A 72 -31.07 15.36 -48.68
C GLU A 72 -31.17 16.48 -47.65
N ARG A 73 -30.30 16.49 -46.64
CA ARG A 73 -30.29 17.52 -45.61
C ARG A 73 -29.63 18.82 -46.11
N PRO A 74 -30.22 20.01 -45.87
CA PRO A 74 -29.70 21.28 -46.39
C PRO A 74 -28.25 21.59 -45.98
N GLU A 75 -27.83 21.08 -44.82
CA GLU A 75 -26.56 21.32 -44.15
C GLU A 75 -25.33 20.62 -44.79
N PHE A 76 -25.51 19.72 -45.77
CA PHE A 76 -24.41 19.00 -46.45
C PHE A 76 -24.21 19.38 -47.93
N ARG A 77 -24.80 20.48 -48.42
CA ARG A 77 -24.64 20.91 -49.82
C ARG A 77 -23.22 21.41 -50.12
N GLY A 78 -22.37 20.52 -50.64
CA GLY A 78 -21.07 20.85 -51.24
C GLY A 78 -19.86 20.13 -50.65
N LEU A 79 -20.05 19.11 -49.82
CA LEU A 79 -18.99 18.25 -49.27
C LEU A 79 -19.08 16.84 -49.83
N THR A 80 -17.95 16.12 -49.94
CA THR A 80 -17.99 14.72 -50.41
C THR A 80 -18.36 13.74 -49.29
N PRO A 81 -18.98 12.59 -49.62
CA PRO A 81 -19.35 11.60 -48.62
C PRO A 81 -18.17 11.01 -47.83
N GLU A 82 -17.00 10.90 -48.47
CA GLU A 82 -15.79 10.34 -47.88
C GLU A 82 -15.19 11.29 -46.83
N GLU A 83 -15.22 12.60 -47.09
CA GLU A 83 -14.75 13.62 -46.13
C GLU A 83 -15.58 13.64 -44.84
N ILE A 84 -16.91 13.46 -44.95
CA ILE A 84 -17.81 13.44 -43.79
C ILE A 84 -17.54 12.22 -42.90
N VAL A 85 -17.39 11.03 -43.51
CA VAL A 85 -17.09 9.79 -42.77
C VAL A 85 -15.69 9.84 -42.15
N LYS A 86 -14.69 10.26 -42.93
CA LYS A 86 -13.30 10.39 -42.46
C LYS A 86 -13.22 11.40 -41.31
N GLY A 87 -13.86 12.57 -41.44
CA GLY A 87 -13.96 13.58 -40.38
C GLY A 87 -14.50 13.04 -39.06
N LYS A 88 -15.56 12.22 -39.12
CA LYS A 88 -16.13 11.54 -37.94
C LYS A 88 -15.17 10.51 -37.33
N GLU A 89 -14.57 9.63 -38.14
CA GLU A 89 -13.62 8.61 -37.68
C GLU A 89 -12.39 9.21 -36.98
N LEU A 90 -11.97 10.41 -37.40
CA LEU A 90 -10.86 11.14 -36.82
C LEU A 90 -11.18 11.71 -35.43
N LEU A 91 -12.40 12.19 -35.22
CA LEU A 91 -12.88 12.62 -33.90
C LEU A 91 -12.97 11.43 -32.95
N ASP A 92 -13.59 10.33 -33.38
CA ASP A 92 -13.66 9.09 -32.60
C ASP A 92 -12.25 8.57 -32.20
N LYS A 93 -11.25 8.75 -33.08
CA LYS A 93 -9.86 8.38 -32.83
C LYS A 93 -9.16 9.36 -31.86
N GLN A 94 -9.37 10.65 -32.02
CA GLN A 94 -8.79 11.69 -31.17
C GLN A 94 -9.37 11.63 -29.74
N GLU A 95 -10.68 11.37 -29.61
CA GLU A 95 -11.36 11.18 -28.33
C GLU A 95 -10.88 9.90 -27.62
N ARG A 96 -10.67 8.80 -28.34
CA ARG A 96 -10.05 7.59 -27.76
C ARG A 96 -8.63 7.83 -27.26
N GLN A 97 -7.88 8.76 -27.85
CA GLN A 97 -6.54 9.13 -27.38
C GLN A 97 -6.62 10.03 -26.13
N SER A 98 -7.49 11.04 -26.08
CA SER A 98 -7.68 11.84 -24.86
C SER A 98 -8.28 11.06 -23.69
N ASP A 99 -9.15 10.08 -23.98
CA ASP A 99 -9.65 9.12 -23.00
C ASP A 99 -8.55 8.21 -22.47
N GLN A 100 -7.59 7.82 -23.31
CA GLN A 100 -6.44 7.03 -22.88
C GLN A 100 -5.47 7.86 -22.06
N GLU A 101 -5.17 9.11 -22.44
CA GLU A 101 -4.31 10.00 -21.64
C GLU A 101 -4.91 10.31 -20.26
N SER A 102 -6.22 10.56 -20.18
CA SER A 102 -6.92 10.75 -18.90
C SER A 102 -7.07 9.47 -18.08
N LYS A 103 -7.18 8.29 -18.69
CA LYS A 103 -7.19 6.98 -18.00
C LYS A 103 -5.80 6.42 -17.68
N THR A 104 -4.72 6.96 -18.23
CA THR A 104 -3.33 6.56 -17.88
C THR A 104 -2.82 7.13 -16.56
N VAL A 105 -3.61 7.95 -15.85
CA VAL A 105 -3.42 8.13 -14.41
C VAL A 105 -3.84 6.84 -13.70
N LYS A 106 -2.89 5.91 -13.54
CA LYS A 106 -3.09 4.70 -12.72
C LYS A 106 -3.45 5.13 -11.28
N PRO A 107 -4.60 4.72 -10.73
CA PRO A 107 -4.86 4.89 -9.30
C PRO A 107 -4.01 3.87 -8.52
N GLY A 108 -2.73 4.19 -8.29
CA GLY A 108 -1.81 3.22 -7.68
C GLY A 108 -0.33 3.61 -7.51
N ASP A 109 0.08 4.87 -7.70
CA ASP A 109 1.45 5.32 -7.32
C ASP A 109 1.52 6.76 -6.79
N ASP A 110 0.36 7.36 -6.47
CA ASP A 110 0.30 8.60 -5.68
C ASP A 110 0.42 8.24 -4.18
N GLY A 111 1.63 7.85 -3.74
CA GLY A 111 1.92 7.68 -2.31
C GLY A 111 1.54 8.95 -1.54
N GLU A 112 0.63 8.83 -0.58
CA GLU A 112 -0.21 9.88 0.04
C GLU A 112 0.34 11.32 -0.03
N ARG A 113 0.25 11.96 -1.19
CA ARG A 113 0.34 13.41 -1.29
C ARG A 113 -0.93 13.98 -0.69
N ILE A 114 -0.85 14.37 0.58
CA ILE A 114 -1.87 15.18 1.26
C ILE A 114 -2.12 16.41 0.37
N LYS A 115 -3.19 16.36 -0.43
CA LYS A 115 -3.53 17.41 -1.39
C LYS A 115 -3.62 18.72 -0.62
N SER A 116 -2.87 19.73 -1.06
CA SER A 116 -2.83 20.99 -0.33
C SER A 116 -4.22 21.61 -0.28
N LEU A 117 -4.46 22.50 0.69
CA LEU A 117 -5.73 23.22 0.75
C LEU A 117 -6.04 23.93 -0.58
N PHE A 118 -5.01 24.43 -1.27
CA PHE A 118 -5.11 25.07 -2.58
C PHE A 118 -5.48 24.10 -3.70
N ASP A 119 -4.91 22.89 -3.72
CA ASP A 119 -5.28 21.86 -4.69
C ASP A 119 -6.75 21.47 -4.52
N ARG A 120 -7.22 21.32 -3.27
CA ARG A 120 -8.63 21.04 -2.97
C ARG A 120 -9.58 22.19 -3.35
N TYR A 121 -9.11 23.45 -3.36
CA TYR A 121 -9.90 24.60 -3.84
C TYR A 121 -10.12 24.58 -5.35
N ARG A 122 -9.20 23.97 -6.11
CA ARG A 122 -9.24 23.90 -7.58
C ARG A 122 -9.68 22.54 -8.11
N ALA A 123 -9.72 21.52 -7.26
CA ALA A 123 -10.27 20.22 -7.57
C ALA A 123 -11.78 20.31 -7.86
N ILE A 124 -12.12 20.10 -9.12
CA ILE A 124 -13.45 19.71 -9.59
C ILE A 124 -13.47 18.17 -9.59
N GLY A 125 -14.57 17.58 -9.15
CA GLY A 125 -14.61 16.14 -8.84
C GLY A 125 -15.32 15.28 -9.88
N THR A 126 -14.73 14.14 -10.22
CA THR A 126 -15.50 12.99 -10.68
C THR A 126 -16.41 12.49 -9.54
N TYR A 127 -17.64 12.09 -9.86
CA TYR A 127 -18.65 11.72 -8.87
C TYR A 127 -18.19 10.59 -7.91
N GLN A 128 -18.58 10.74 -6.63
CA GLN A 128 -18.71 9.75 -5.54
C GLN A 128 -17.60 9.55 -4.47
N ASN A 129 -16.30 9.68 -4.72
CA ASN A 129 -15.29 9.32 -3.70
C ASN A 129 -14.81 10.48 -2.80
N ILE A 130 -15.58 10.75 -1.73
CA ILE A 130 -15.12 11.52 -0.56
C ILE A 130 -14.50 10.55 0.46
N SER A 131 -13.24 10.77 0.87
CA SER A 131 -12.65 9.99 1.97
C SER A 131 -13.35 10.29 3.30
N THR A 132 -13.71 9.23 4.02
CA THR A 132 -14.34 9.26 5.34
C THR A 132 -13.37 8.88 6.48
N GLU A 133 -12.07 8.81 6.19
CA GLU A 133 -11.01 8.55 7.20
C GLU A 133 -10.74 9.82 8.02
N LEU A 134 -11.67 10.13 8.92
CA LEU A 134 -11.62 11.30 9.78
C LEU A 134 -10.93 10.98 11.11
N ARG A 135 -10.19 11.97 11.65
CA ARG A 135 -9.59 11.90 12.99
C ARG A 135 -10.26 12.90 13.94
N PRO A 136 -10.33 12.63 15.26
CA PRO A 136 -10.80 13.59 16.25
C PRO A 136 -10.03 14.92 16.21
N PHE A 137 -10.76 16.04 16.20
CA PHE A 137 -10.18 17.37 16.20
C PHE A 137 -9.47 17.68 17.54
N GLY A 138 -8.36 18.43 17.49
CA GLY A 138 -7.62 18.88 18.67
C GLY A 138 -6.70 17.83 19.32
N PHE A 139 -7.04 16.54 19.31
CA PHE A 139 -6.26 15.46 19.93
C PHE A 139 -4.79 15.40 19.47
N LYS A 140 -4.52 15.78 18.21
CA LYS A 140 -3.18 15.84 17.64
C LYS A 140 -2.22 16.76 18.42
N PHE A 141 -2.75 17.80 19.07
CA PHE A 141 -1.98 18.73 19.90
C PHE A 141 -1.25 18.03 21.06
N PHE A 142 -1.82 16.96 21.61
CA PHE A 142 -1.20 16.24 22.73
C PHE A 142 -0.22 15.16 22.25
N SER A 143 -0.52 14.47 21.13
CA SER A 143 0.36 13.42 20.58
C SER A 143 1.69 13.94 20.01
N GLU A 144 1.74 15.16 19.46
CA GLU A 144 2.99 15.74 18.94
C GLU A 144 3.87 16.40 20.02
N ASN A 145 3.39 16.49 21.26
CA ASN A 145 4.10 17.15 22.36
C ASN A 145 4.60 16.20 23.46
N ASP A 146 4.35 14.88 23.35
CA ASP A 146 4.76 13.86 24.34
C ASP A 146 6.30 13.78 24.55
N GLU A 147 7.09 14.26 23.57
CA GLU A 147 8.57 14.27 23.62
C GLU A 147 9.17 15.62 24.02
N ARG A 148 8.38 16.71 24.12
CA ARG A 148 8.90 18.04 24.48
C ARG A 148 9.01 18.21 25.98
N SER A 149 10.10 17.64 26.52
CA SER A 149 10.64 17.80 27.88
C SER A 149 9.94 18.87 28.73
N LEU A 150 9.01 18.43 29.59
CA LEU A 150 8.36 19.24 30.62
C LEU A 150 9.31 19.54 31.81
N THR A 151 10.61 19.68 31.54
CA THR A 151 11.57 20.20 32.51
C THR A 151 11.16 21.61 32.94
N PRO A 152 11.05 21.90 34.25
CA PRO A 152 10.82 23.23 34.77
C PRO A 152 11.73 24.26 34.10
N ARG A 153 11.15 25.29 33.49
CA ARG A 153 11.91 26.37 32.86
C ARG A 153 12.41 27.30 33.96
N LYS A 154 13.61 27.03 34.46
CA LYS A 154 14.23 27.73 35.61
C LYS A 154 14.49 29.22 35.39
N ASP A 155 14.40 29.71 34.16
CA ASP A 155 14.82 31.06 33.76
C ASP A 155 13.68 31.94 33.22
N ILE A 156 12.40 31.63 33.51
CA ILE A 156 11.29 32.52 33.12
C ILE A 156 11.29 33.78 34.01
N PRO A 157 11.29 35.00 33.44
CA PRO A 157 11.12 36.23 34.22
C PRO A 157 9.79 36.21 34.99
N VAL A 158 9.90 36.26 36.32
CA VAL A 158 8.75 36.16 37.21
C VAL A 158 8.02 37.50 37.30
N SER A 159 6.69 37.46 37.22
CA SER A 159 5.85 38.66 37.29
C SER A 159 5.96 39.35 38.67
N SER A 160 5.85 40.67 38.68
CA SER A 160 6.01 41.50 39.90
C SER A 160 4.97 41.21 40.99
N ASP A 161 3.82 40.64 40.62
CA ASP A 161 2.74 40.24 41.52
C ASP A 161 2.84 38.80 42.05
N TYR A 162 3.90 38.06 41.71
CA TYR A 162 4.11 36.71 42.23
C TYR A 162 4.21 36.68 43.75
N ILE A 163 3.43 35.80 44.40
CA ILE A 163 3.44 35.62 45.86
C ILE A 163 4.50 34.58 46.23
N VAL A 164 5.53 35.06 46.92
CA VAL A 164 6.66 34.28 47.42
C VAL A 164 6.20 33.37 48.58
N GLY A 165 6.75 32.17 48.69
CA GLY A 165 6.45 31.21 49.74
C GLY A 165 7.50 30.10 49.86
N PRO A 166 7.34 29.18 50.83
CA PRO A 166 8.32 28.13 51.11
C PRO A 166 8.68 27.30 49.87
N GLY A 167 9.98 27.06 49.68
CA GLY A 167 10.53 26.34 48.54
C GLY A 167 10.84 27.19 47.29
N ASP A 168 10.48 28.48 47.28
CA ASP A 168 10.96 29.40 46.24
C ASP A 168 12.45 29.73 46.44
N GLU A 169 13.18 29.93 45.36
CA GLU A 169 14.59 30.38 45.34
C GLU A 169 14.66 31.86 44.94
N VAL A 170 15.33 32.67 45.77
CA VAL A 170 15.58 34.09 45.52
C VAL A 170 17.07 34.27 45.25
N ARG A 171 17.41 34.58 44.00
CA ARG A 171 18.77 34.86 43.56
C ARG A 171 19.08 36.34 43.75
N ILE A 172 19.99 36.63 44.68
CA ILE A 172 20.51 37.96 44.98
C ILE A 172 21.90 38.09 44.36
N MET A 173 22.10 39.11 43.54
CA MET A 173 23.42 39.51 43.04
C MET A 173 23.77 40.87 43.62
N LEU A 174 24.86 40.94 44.37
CA LEU A 174 25.46 42.15 44.91
C LEU A 174 26.70 42.53 44.09
N TRP A 175 26.87 43.82 43.78
CA TRP A 175 28.09 44.34 43.18
C TRP A 175 28.50 45.71 43.75
N GLY A 176 29.76 46.08 43.56
CA GLY A 176 30.32 47.36 44.02
C GLY A 176 31.51 47.13 44.94
N ARG A 177 31.43 47.62 46.19
CA ARG A 177 32.44 47.31 47.23
C ARG A 177 32.40 45.86 47.71
N VAL A 178 31.26 45.19 47.52
CA VAL A 178 31.07 43.76 47.80
C VAL A 178 30.49 43.12 46.54
N ASN A 179 31.16 42.09 46.04
CA ASN A 179 30.69 41.31 44.90
C ASN A 179 30.35 39.90 45.41
N ALA A 180 29.07 39.54 45.40
CA ALA A 180 28.59 38.24 45.88
C ALA A 180 27.30 37.84 45.17
N GLN A 181 27.09 36.54 44.98
CA GLN A 181 25.82 35.99 44.54
C GLN A 181 25.34 34.97 45.57
N TYR A 182 24.07 35.06 45.94
CA TYR A 182 23.41 34.15 46.87
C TYR A 182 22.13 33.61 46.26
N ASP A 183 22.01 32.29 46.20
CA ASP A 183 20.79 31.58 45.82
C ASP A 183 20.08 31.16 47.11
N LEU A 184 19.12 31.97 47.58
CA LEU A 184 18.49 31.84 48.88
C LEU A 184 17.14 31.15 48.78
N VAL A 185 17.01 29.95 49.32
CA VAL A 185 15.73 29.23 49.38
C VAL A 185 14.89 29.75 50.55
N VAL A 186 13.61 30.04 50.28
CA VAL A 186 12.62 30.37 51.32
C VAL A 186 12.34 29.11 52.14
N ASP A 187 12.65 29.16 53.43
CA ASP A 187 12.48 28.03 54.34
C ASP A 187 11.01 27.75 54.69
N ARG A 188 10.77 26.72 55.51
CA ARG A 188 9.42 26.30 55.92
C ARG A 188 8.71 27.30 56.84
N ASP A 189 9.48 28.12 57.55
CA ASP A 189 8.96 29.21 58.39
C ASP A 189 8.68 30.48 57.55
N GLY A 190 9.06 30.45 56.26
CA GLY A 190 8.79 31.50 55.29
C GLY A 190 9.87 32.59 55.25
N ASN A 191 11.07 32.30 55.76
CA ASN A 191 12.19 33.23 55.81
C ASN A 191 13.22 32.94 54.72
N ILE A 192 13.99 33.97 54.35
CA ILE A 192 15.29 33.83 53.67
C ILE A 192 16.38 34.32 54.62
N THR A 193 17.48 33.57 54.72
CA THR A 193 18.62 33.95 55.56
C THR A 193 19.73 34.54 54.69
N ILE A 194 19.93 35.85 54.78
CA ILE A 194 20.99 36.55 54.05
C ILE A 194 22.26 36.57 54.92
N PRO A 195 23.43 36.14 54.41
CA PRO A 195 24.69 36.29 55.12
C PRO A 195 24.93 37.74 55.57
N GLN A 196 25.36 37.92 56.81
CA GLN A 196 25.58 39.22 57.50
C GLN A 196 24.35 40.07 57.85
N ILE A 197 23.14 39.77 57.32
CA ILE A 197 21.90 40.50 57.68
C ILE A 197 20.99 39.65 58.58
N GLY A 198 20.98 38.32 58.39
CA GLY A 198 20.16 37.39 59.16
C GLY A 198 18.87 36.96 58.44
N PRO A 199 17.92 36.34 59.17
CA PRO A 199 16.64 35.89 58.61
C PRO A 199 15.69 37.06 58.35
N LEU A 200 15.03 37.04 57.20
CA LEU A 200 13.97 37.97 56.81
C LEU A 200 12.72 37.19 56.40
N GLN A 201 11.58 37.52 57.00
CA GLN A 201 10.28 36.95 56.61
C GLN A 201 9.88 37.47 55.23
N VAL A 202 9.62 36.56 54.29
CA VAL A 202 9.28 36.89 52.89
C VAL A 202 8.08 36.11 52.33
N SER A 203 7.71 35.00 52.96
CA SER A 203 6.50 34.25 52.59
C SER A 203 5.24 35.12 52.70
N GLY A 204 4.44 35.16 51.65
CA GLY A 204 3.24 35.97 51.52
C GLY A 204 3.45 37.35 50.89
N MET A 205 4.70 37.79 50.69
CA MET A 205 5.01 39.05 49.98
C MET A 205 4.90 38.87 48.47
N ARG A 206 4.55 39.96 47.77
CA ARG A 206 4.69 40.04 46.31
C ARG A 206 6.17 40.22 45.91
N PHE A 207 6.54 39.81 44.71
CA PHE A 207 7.94 39.83 44.27
C PHE A 207 8.53 41.25 44.18
N ASP A 208 7.72 42.26 43.86
CA ASP A 208 8.13 43.68 43.90
C ASP A 208 8.31 44.22 45.33
N GLU A 209 7.47 43.81 46.28
CA GLU A 209 7.61 44.09 47.71
C GLU A 209 8.90 43.46 48.26
N LEU A 210 9.17 42.18 47.93
CA LEU A 210 10.42 41.50 48.25
C LEU A 210 11.64 42.24 47.69
N LYS A 211 11.60 42.61 46.40
CA LYS A 211 12.68 43.36 45.76
C LYS A 211 12.93 44.71 46.42
N SER A 212 11.86 45.39 46.86
CA SER A 212 11.94 46.66 47.58
C SER A 212 12.50 46.50 48.99
N LEU A 213 12.08 45.46 49.72
CA LEU A 213 12.61 45.10 51.05
C LEU A 213 14.11 44.82 50.99
N LEU A 214 14.53 43.97 50.06
CA LEU A 214 15.93 43.60 49.85
C LEU A 214 16.79 44.78 49.41
N ALA A 215 16.28 45.66 48.53
CA ALA A 215 16.94 46.92 48.19
C ALA A 215 17.08 47.87 49.39
N GLY A 216 16.13 47.87 50.33
CA GLY A 216 16.21 48.60 51.59
C GLY A 216 17.30 48.06 52.52
N GLN A 217 17.41 46.74 52.66
CA GLN A 217 18.43 46.10 53.50
C GLN A 217 19.84 46.24 52.90
N ALA A 218 20.00 46.08 51.57
CA ALA A 218 21.28 46.24 50.89
C ALA A 218 21.90 47.64 51.08
N LYS A 219 21.08 48.69 51.17
CA LYS A 219 21.56 50.07 51.46
C LYS A 219 22.24 50.23 52.82
N GLN A 220 22.05 49.29 53.76
CA GLN A 220 22.79 49.27 55.03
C GLN A 220 24.23 48.77 54.84
N MET A 221 24.52 48.07 53.74
CA MET A 221 25.87 47.68 53.33
C MET A 221 26.52 48.82 52.54
N ILE A 222 27.53 49.48 53.13
CA ILE A 222 28.10 50.72 52.57
C ILE A 222 28.75 50.48 51.20
N GLY A 223 28.09 50.93 50.12
CA GLY A 223 28.60 50.92 48.76
C GLY A 223 28.39 49.60 48.00
N ALA A 224 27.30 48.90 48.27
CA ALA A 224 26.83 47.77 47.47
C ALA A 224 25.51 48.10 46.75
N ASP A 225 25.42 47.76 45.47
CA ASP A 225 24.19 47.69 44.68
C ASP A 225 23.65 46.25 44.69
N ILE A 226 22.37 46.08 44.37
CA ILE A 226 21.67 44.79 44.41
C ILE A 226 20.74 44.59 43.20
N ASN A 227 20.79 43.40 42.61
CA ASN A 227 19.74 42.86 41.75
C ASN A 227 19.11 41.66 42.45
N VAL A 228 17.78 41.58 42.38
CA VAL A 228 16.98 40.48 42.88
C VAL A 228 16.22 39.89 41.72
N THR A 229 16.38 38.59 41.55
CA THR A 229 15.74 37.71 40.55
C THR A 229 15.24 36.45 41.26
N MET A 230 14.21 35.79 40.73
CA MET A 230 13.83 34.46 41.20
C MET A 230 14.69 33.39 40.50
N GLY A 231 14.96 32.28 41.20
CA GLY A 231 15.51 31.06 40.65
C GLY A 231 14.42 30.00 40.48
N SER A 232 14.68 28.79 40.97
CA SER A 232 13.68 27.71 41.04
C SER A 232 12.43 28.16 41.82
N LEU A 233 11.25 27.87 41.29
CA LEU A 233 9.97 28.18 41.94
C LEU A 233 9.46 26.97 42.72
N LYS A 234 8.65 27.21 43.75
CA LYS A 234 7.99 26.14 44.51
C LYS A 234 7.11 25.30 43.60
N SER A 235 7.25 23.98 43.74
CA SER A 235 6.38 23.04 43.06
C SER A 235 5.03 22.94 43.77
N ILE A 236 3.95 22.89 43.00
CA ILE A 236 2.60 22.60 43.45
C ILE A 236 2.24 21.15 43.10
N GLN A 237 1.56 20.46 44.01
CA GLN A 237 1.03 19.13 43.74
C GLN A 237 -0.44 19.25 43.32
N VAL A 238 -0.77 18.73 42.13
CA VAL A 238 -2.13 18.72 41.59
C VAL A 238 -2.55 17.28 41.23
N PHE A 239 -3.84 17.09 40.94
CA PHE A 239 -4.37 15.82 40.46
C PHE A 239 -5.05 16.03 39.10
N VAL A 240 -4.79 15.13 38.15
CA VAL A 240 -5.46 15.11 36.84
C VAL A 240 -6.22 13.79 36.74
N LEU A 241 -7.55 13.86 36.65
CA LEU A 241 -8.47 12.73 36.83
C LEU A 241 -9.62 12.77 35.80
N GLY A 242 -10.34 11.66 35.67
CA GLY A 242 -11.39 11.51 34.65
C GLY A 242 -10.84 10.92 33.36
N GLU A 243 -11.42 11.31 32.23
CA GLU A 243 -11.12 10.73 30.91
C GLU A 243 -9.83 11.28 30.27
N VAL A 244 -8.71 10.96 30.91
CA VAL A 244 -7.35 11.43 30.57
C VAL A 244 -6.40 10.24 30.39
N ARG A 245 -5.41 10.35 29.50
CA ARG A 245 -4.53 9.21 29.15
C ARG A 245 -3.71 8.69 30.32
N ARG A 246 -3.22 9.58 31.18
CA ARG A 246 -2.39 9.25 32.36
C ARG A 246 -3.02 9.89 33.61
N PRO A 247 -4.08 9.30 34.21
CA PRO A 247 -4.69 9.85 35.41
C PRO A 247 -3.73 9.68 36.60
N GLY A 248 -3.60 10.69 37.46
CA GLY A 248 -2.66 10.65 38.56
C GLY A 248 -2.40 11.98 39.26
N SER A 249 -1.41 11.99 40.15
CA SER A 249 -0.90 13.21 40.79
C SER A 249 0.33 13.71 40.06
N TYR A 250 0.39 15.02 39.82
CA TYR A 250 1.45 15.69 39.10
C TYR A 250 2.08 16.77 39.98
N VAL A 251 3.40 16.87 39.94
CA VAL A 251 4.18 17.92 40.57
C VAL A 251 4.58 18.90 39.47
N LEU A 252 4.07 20.13 39.55
CA LEU A 252 4.19 21.15 38.51
C LEU A 252 4.72 22.46 39.10
N ASP A 253 5.22 23.39 38.28
CA ASP A 253 5.67 24.71 38.75
C ASP A 253 4.46 25.58 39.17
N SER A 254 4.65 26.51 40.12
CA SER A 254 3.56 27.36 40.66
C SER A 254 2.84 28.27 39.66
N PHE A 255 3.32 28.39 38.42
CA PHE A 255 2.66 29.12 37.32
C PHE A 255 1.87 28.21 36.35
N SER A 256 1.89 26.90 36.58
CA SER A 256 1.29 25.94 35.67
C SER A 256 -0.23 26.12 35.58
N THR A 257 -0.77 26.10 34.37
CA THR A 257 -2.20 26.21 34.10
C THR A 257 -2.84 24.84 33.86
N ILE A 258 -4.16 24.83 33.66
CA ILE A 258 -4.92 23.64 33.24
C ILE A 258 -4.25 22.99 32.00
N THR A 259 -3.83 23.78 31.01
CA THR A 259 -3.14 23.29 29.80
C THR A 259 -1.83 22.58 30.12
N ASN A 260 -1.03 23.08 31.07
CA ASN A 260 0.21 22.40 31.48
C ASN A 260 -0.07 21.04 32.13
N ALA A 261 -1.11 20.95 32.97
CA ALA A 261 -1.50 19.70 33.62
C ALA A 261 -2.06 18.68 32.61
N LEU A 262 -2.85 19.13 31.63
CA LEU A 262 -3.31 18.26 30.53
C LEU A 262 -2.15 17.73 29.69
N LEU A 263 -1.18 18.58 29.35
CA LEU A 263 0.03 18.16 28.62
C LEU A 263 0.84 17.12 29.41
N ALA A 264 1.06 17.34 30.72
CA ALA A 264 1.72 16.37 31.59
C ALA A 264 1.00 15.02 31.66
N ALA A 265 -0.34 15.04 31.64
CA ALA A 265 -1.19 13.85 31.64
C ALA A 265 -1.40 13.20 30.25
N GLY A 266 -0.76 13.72 29.20
CA GLY A 266 -0.87 13.21 27.82
C GLY A 266 -2.16 13.60 27.09
N GLY A 267 -2.96 14.50 27.65
CA GLY A 267 -4.27 14.93 27.14
C GLY A 267 -5.42 13.94 27.39
N PRO A 268 -6.64 14.27 26.94
CA PRO A 268 -7.80 13.39 27.06
C PRO A 268 -7.66 12.04 26.36
N THR A 269 -8.42 11.04 26.81
CA THR A 269 -8.68 9.80 26.05
C THR A 269 -9.65 10.08 24.90
N GLU A 270 -9.81 9.14 23.95
CA GLU A 270 -10.74 9.31 22.81
C GLU A 270 -12.22 9.48 23.23
N ILE A 271 -12.56 9.08 24.46
CA ILE A 271 -13.87 9.28 25.09
C ILE A 271 -13.89 10.48 26.06
N GLY A 272 -12.79 11.22 26.17
CA GLY A 272 -12.64 12.39 27.03
C GLY A 272 -12.93 13.69 26.31
N SER A 273 -13.67 14.57 26.98
CA SER A 273 -14.09 15.86 26.44
C SER A 273 -12.91 16.82 26.31
N LEU A 274 -12.78 17.45 25.14
CA LEU A 274 -11.95 18.64 24.96
C LEU A 274 -12.73 19.92 25.30
N ARG A 275 -14.06 19.85 25.44
CA ARG A 275 -14.93 21.02 25.62
C ARG A 275 -15.46 21.21 27.05
N SER A 276 -15.26 20.21 27.94
CA SER A 276 -15.64 20.22 29.36
C SER A 276 -14.47 19.72 30.24
N ILE A 277 -13.47 20.59 30.42
CA ILE A 277 -12.35 20.37 31.35
C ILE A 277 -12.59 21.23 32.59
N ARG A 278 -12.79 20.61 33.76
CA ARG A 278 -13.20 21.32 34.99
C ARG A 278 -12.07 21.41 36.00
N LEU A 279 -11.71 22.62 36.41
CA LEU A 279 -10.80 22.87 37.53
C LEU A 279 -11.60 22.88 38.84
N LYS A 280 -11.29 21.96 39.76
CA LYS A 280 -11.90 21.89 41.09
C LYS A 280 -10.89 22.25 42.18
N ARG A 281 -11.26 23.19 43.05
CA ARG A 281 -10.48 23.64 44.23
C ARG A 281 -11.36 23.53 45.46
N LYS A 282 -10.87 22.89 46.54
CA LYS A 282 -11.65 22.65 47.77
C LYS A 282 -13.06 22.07 47.48
N ASN A 283 -13.12 21.11 46.55
CA ASN A 283 -14.32 20.43 46.06
C ASN A 283 -15.39 21.33 45.39
N LYS A 284 -15.04 22.55 44.95
CA LYS A 284 -15.90 23.42 44.11
C LYS A 284 -15.26 23.61 42.74
N THR A 285 -16.07 23.59 41.67
CA THR A 285 -15.60 24.00 40.34
C THR A 285 -15.27 25.50 40.36
N VAL A 286 -14.04 25.84 39.98
CA VAL A 286 -13.52 27.22 39.91
C VAL A 286 -13.61 27.75 38.49
N ALA A 287 -13.32 26.89 37.51
CA ALA A 287 -13.34 27.20 36.09
C ALA A 287 -13.72 25.95 35.28
N GLU A 288 -14.28 26.18 34.09
CA GLU A 288 -14.51 25.15 33.09
C GLU A 288 -13.97 25.66 31.75
N MET A 289 -13.02 24.91 31.19
CA MET A 289 -12.28 25.28 29.99
C MET A 289 -12.81 24.50 28.79
N ASP A 290 -13.20 25.23 27.75
CA ASP A 290 -13.43 24.67 26.40
C ASP A 290 -12.11 24.80 25.60
N PHE A 291 -11.41 23.69 25.40
CA PHE A 291 -10.13 23.67 24.68
C PHE A 291 -10.30 23.99 23.18
N TYR A 292 -11.53 23.95 22.64
CA TYR A 292 -11.78 24.44 21.28
C TYR A 292 -11.63 25.96 21.19
N ASP A 293 -12.01 26.72 22.22
CA ASP A 293 -11.81 28.18 22.20
C ASP A 293 -10.33 28.54 22.21
N PHE A 294 -9.51 27.77 22.93
CA PHE A 294 -8.05 27.86 22.87
C PHE A 294 -7.49 27.53 21.48
N LEU A 295 -7.89 26.40 20.87
CA LEU A 295 -7.37 25.95 19.58
C LEU A 295 -7.91 26.71 18.35
N LEU A 296 -9.13 27.25 18.43
CA LEU A 296 -9.83 27.88 17.30
C LEU A 296 -9.78 29.40 17.35
N LYS A 297 -9.83 30.00 18.54
CA LYS A 297 -9.88 31.46 18.74
C LYS A 297 -8.60 32.01 19.39
N GLY A 298 -7.77 31.15 19.97
CA GLY A 298 -6.60 31.57 20.76
C GLY A 298 -6.96 32.12 22.14
N ASP A 299 -8.19 31.88 22.63
CA ASP A 299 -8.63 32.38 23.93
C ASP A 299 -7.97 31.59 25.07
N LYS A 300 -7.39 32.32 26.03
CA LYS A 300 -6.74 31.80 27.24
C LYS A 300 -7.49 32.16 28.51
N SER A 301 -8.65 32.82 28.42
CA SER A 301 -9.39 33.36 29.57
C SER A 301 -9.76 32.31 30.63
N GLN A 302 -9.98 31.06 30.21
CA GLN A 302 -10.31 29.92 31.08
C GLN A 302 -9.10 28.99 31.37
N ASP A 303 -7.88 29.33 30.94
CA ASP A 303 -6.67 28.55 31.23
C ASP A 303 -6.08 28.97 32.60
N ASN A 304 -6.88 28.78 33.67
CA ASN A 304 -6.56 29.30 35.00
C ASN A 304 -5.29 28.68 35.60
N ALA A 305 -4.53 29.48 36.34
CA ALA A 305 -3.38 29.03 37.12
C ALA A 305 -3.82 28.09 38.27
N LEU A 306 -3.07 27.00 38.41
CA LEU A 306 -3.33 25.95 39.39
C LEU A 306 -2.74 26.29 40.76
N GLN A 307 -3.31 25.68 41.80
CA GLN A 307 -2.85 25.75 43.19
C GLN A 307 -2.64 24.34 43.74
N SER A 308 -1.79 24.22 44.78
CA SER A 308 -1.55 22.92 45.41
C SER A 308 -2.85 22.34 46.00
N GLY A 309 -3.15 21.08 45.65
CA GLY A 309 -4.39 20.40 45.99
C GLY A 309 -5.53 20.58 44.99
N ASP A 310 -5.32 21.28 43.86
CA ASP A 310 -6.31 21.35 42.78
C ASP A 310 -6.48 20.02 42.05
N VAL A 311 -7.70 19.81 41.55
CA VAL A 311 -8.08 18.66 40.72
C VAL A 311 -8.55 19.16 39.36
N VAL A 312 -7.79 18.86 38.30
CA VAL A 312 -8.23 19.01 36.90
C VAL A 312 -9.00 17.75 36.53
N PHE A 313 -10.30 17.88 36.26
CA PHE A 313 -11.20 16.77 35.97
C PHE A 313 -11.73 16.83 34.54
N ILE A 314 -11.40 15.82 33.73
CA ILE A 314 -11.84 15.71 32.34
C ILE A 314 -13.15 14.92 32.31
N SER A 315 -14.23 15.54 31.81
CA SER A 315 -15.52 14.90 31.62
C SER A 315 -15.50 13.91 30.44
N THR A 316 -16.45 12.99 30.36
CA THR A 316 -16.73 12.24 29.13
C THR A 316 -17.12 13.19 27.99
N ALA A 317 -16.73 12.87 26.76
CA ALA A 317 -17.06 13.64 25.57
C ALA A 317 -18.58 13.77 25.35
N GLY A 318 -19.00 14.91 24.81
CA GLY A 318 -20.34 15.12 24.25
C GLY A 318 -20.54 14.42 22.90
N PRO A 319 -21.67 14.67 22.22
CA PRO A 319 -21.96 14.09 20.91
C PRO A 319 -20.86 14.36 19.89
N LEU A 320 -20.45 13.34 19.15
CA LEU A 320 -19.39 13.39 18.14
C LEU A 320 -19.99 13.39 16.73
N VAL A 321 -19.54 14.31 15.87
CA VAL A 321 -20.00 14.43 14.48
C VAL A 321 -18.81 14.53 13.52
N GLY A 322 -18.81 13.70 12.49
CA GLY A 322 -17.82 13.74 11.42
C GLY A 322 -18.18 14.75 10.34
N ILE A 323 -17.19 15.47 9.80
CA ILE A 323 -17.35 16.23 8.55
C ILE A 323 -16.22 15.96 7.56
N ALA A 324 -16.62 15.59 6.34
CA ALA A 324 -15.77 15.11 5.25
C ALA A 324 -15.99 15.89 3.94
N GLY A 325 -15.01 15.79 3.04
CA GLY A 325 -15.06 16.41 1.71
C GLY A 325 -14.62 17.87 1.71
N ASN A 326 -15.39 18.73 1.03
CA ASN A 326 -15.01 20.08 0.62
C ASN A 326 -15.15 21.12 1.77
N VAL A 327 -14.45 20.88 2.88
CA VAL A 327 -14.30 21.80 4.03
C VAL A 327 -12.82 22.05 4.33
N ARG A 328 -12.49 23.15 5.03
CA ARG A 328 -11.07 23.48 5.32
C ARG A 328 -10.40 22.42 6.19
N ARG A 329 -11.07 21.99 7.26
CA ARG A 329 -10.58 21.02 8.25
C ARG A 329 -11.56 19.84 8.41
N PRO A 330 -11.50 18.82 7.52
CA PRO A 330 -12.22 17.57 7.72
C PRO A 330 -11.71 16.87 8.99
N ALA A 331 -12.62 16.56 9.92
CA ALA A 331 -12.32 15.92 11.20
C ALA A 331 -13.62 15.46 11.89
N ILE A 332 -13.49 14.77 13.02
CA ILE A 332 -14.58 14.49 13.96
C ILE A 332 -14.58 15.59 15.03
N TYR A 333 -15.72 16.24 15.27
CA TYR A 333 -15.89 17.35 16.21
C TYR A 333 -16.84 17.00 17.35
N GLU A 334 -16.51 17.47 18.56
CA GLU A 334 -17.36 17.38 19.74
C GLU A 334 -18.35 18.56 19.77
N LEU A 335 -19.64 18.23 19.85
CA LEU A 335 -20.74 19.20 19.97
C LEU A 335 -21.04 19.50 21.44
N ARG A 336 -21.44 20.74 21.74
CA ARG A 336 -21.86 21.17 23.08
C ARG A 336 -23.35 21.53 23.08
N GLU A 337 -23.66 22.81 23.13
CA GLU A 337 -25.03 23.35 23.07
C GLU A 337 -25.43 23.69 21.62
N ASP A 338 -24.44 24.07 20.81
CA ASP A 338 -24.50 24.43 19.40
C ASP A 338 -24.49 23.18 18.51
N LYS A 339 -25.67 22.56 18.36
CA LYS A 339 -25.85 21.30 17.60
C LYS A 339 -26.28 21.51 16.15
N ASP A 340 -26.19 22.73 15.62
CA ASP A 340 -26.58 23.03 14.25
C ASP A 340 -25.46 22.80 13.23
N LEU A 341 -25.85 22.55 11.97
CA LEU A 341 -24.92 22.29 10.87
C LEU A 341 -24.05 23.51 10.53
N LEU A 342 -24.52 24.74 10.78
CA LEU A 342 -23.76 25.97 10.56
C LEU A 342 -22.61 26.10 11.57
N SER A 343 -22.80 25.73 12.85
CA SER A 343 -21.71 25.68 13.84
C SER A 343 -20.64 24.66 13.44
N LEU A 344 -21.03 23.48 12.95
CA LEU A 344 -20.07 22.49 12.44
C LEU A 344 -19.25 23.02 11.24
N PHE A 345 -19.86 23.80 10.34
CA PHE A 345 -19.12 24.51 9.30
C PHE A 345 -18.14 25.52 9.90
N ASN A 346 -18.54 26.31 10.89
CA ASN A 346 -17.64 27.27 11.56
C ASN A 346 -16.45 26.55 12.24
N MET A 347 -16.70 25.48 12.99
CA MET A 347 -15.65 24.66 13.62
C MET A 347 -14.70 24.03 12.60
N SER A 348 -15.22 23.53 11.46
CA SER A 348 -14.39 23.02 10.36
C SER A 348 -13.67 24.09 9.53
N GLY A 349 -13.83 25.39 9.87
CA GLY A 349 -13.19 26.52 9.18
C GLY A 349 -13.91 26.97 7.91
N GLY A 350 -15.15 26.53 7.73
CA GLY A 350 -16.01 26.83 6.60
C GLY A 350 -15.84 25.89 5.42
N LEU A 351 -16.82 25.98 4.51
CA LEU A 351 -16.79 25.34 3.22
C LEU A 351 -15.69 25.97 2.34
N ILE A 352 -15.13 25.17 1.42
CA ILE A 352 -14.13 25.65 0.46
C ILE A 352 -14.79 26.11 -0.85
N PRO A 353 -14.15 26.92 -1.71
CA PRO A 353 -14.80 27.50 -2.90
C PRO A 353 -15.34 26.48 -3.91
N SER A 354 -14.78 25.28 -3.95
CA SER A 354 -15.22 24.16 -4.78
C SER A 354 -16.38 23.36 -4.17
N ALA A 355 -16.89 23.70 -2.97
CA ALA A 355 -17.98 22.99 -2.31
C ALA A 355 -19.35 23.25 -2.98
N TYR A 356 -20.11 22.19 -3.20
CA TYR A 356 -21.45 22.25 -3.78
C TYR A 356 -22.53 22.29 -2.69
N THR A 357 -22.89 23.51 -2.25
CA THR A 357 -23.88 23.75 -1.18
C THR A 357 -25.31 23.28 -1.48
N GLN A 358 -25.58 22.84 -2.71
CA GLN A 358 -26.87 22.25 -3.09
C GLN A 358 -26.90 20.73 -2.91
N GLN A 359 -25.77 20.10 -2.56
CA GLN A 359 -25.63 18.67 -2.30
C GLN A 359 -24.68 18.46 -1.11
N ILE A 360 -25.21 18.68 0.08
CA ILE A 360 -24.58 18.28 1.33
C ILE A 360 -25.34 17.05 1.81
N GLN A 361 -24.65 15.96 2.17
CA GLN A 361 -25.30 14.76 2.69
C GLN A 361 -25.00 14.61 4.17
N VAL A 362 -26.01 14.30 4.97
CA VAL A 362 -25.84 13.87 6.37
C VAL A 362 -26.21 12.40 6.45
N GLU A 363 -25.25 11.55 6.74
CA GLU A 363 -25.47 10.12 7.00
C GLU A 363 -25.68 9.93 8.50
N ARG A 364 -26.87 9.42 8.87
CA ARG A 364 -27.26 9.18 10.26
C ARG A 364 -27.61 7.72 10.49
N ILE A 365 -27.12 7.13 11.58
CA ILE A 365 -27.47 5.77 11.99
C ILE A 365 -28.71 5.83 12.89
N GLN A 366 -29.77 5.09 12.57
CA GLN A 366 -30.97 4.99 13.40
C GLN A 366 -31.44 3.53 13.54
N LYS A 367 -31.83 3.13 14.76
CA LYS A 367 -32.53 1.86 15.05
C LYS A 367 -31.88 0.58 14.48
N ASN A 368 -30.55 0.51 14.41
CA ASN A 368 -29.79 -0.59 13.76
C ASN A 368 -30.08 -0.81 12.26
N GLU A 369 -30.80 0.10 11.59
CA GLU A 369 -31.01 0.06 10.15
C GLU A 369 -29.99 0.94 9.40
N ARG A 370 -29.83 0.66 8.11
CA ARG A 370 -28.79 1.24 7.25
C ARG A 370 -28.91 2.76 7.17
N GLN A 371 -27.76 3.43 7.15
CA GLN A 371 -27.56 4.89 7.08
C GLN A 371 -28.72 5.65 6.41
N VAL A 372 -29.41 6.49 7.18
CA VAL A 372 -30.35 7.48 6.64
C VAL A 372 -29.51 8.60 6.02
N VAL A 373 -29.51 8.68 4.69
CA VAL A 373 -28.87 9.77 3.95
C VAL A 373 -29.86 10.92 3.80
N ILE A 374 -29.55 12.07 4.38
CA ILE A 374 -30.34 13.29 4.25
C ILE A 374 -29.65 14.20 3.24
N ASP A 375 -30.21 14.28 2.03
CA ASP A 375 -29.77 15.25 1.02
C ASP A 375 -30.23 16.67 1.42
N PHE A 376 -29.26 17.57 1.52
CA PHE A 376 -29.44 18.91 2.05
C PHE A 376 -29.00 19.96 1.02
N ALA A 377 -29.99 20.55 0.37
CA ALA A 377 -29.80 21.61 -0.63
C ALA A 377 -30.03 23.00 -0.02
N ASP A 378 -28.94 23.74 0.20
CA ASP A 378 -28.96 25.02 0.91
C ASP A 378 -27.93 26.02 0.34
N LYS A 379 -28.25 26.54 -0.86
CA LYS A 379 -27.40 27.47 -1.64
C LYS A 379 -26.88 28.68 -0.84
N HIS A 380 -27.62 29.11 0.19
CA HIS A 380 -27.32 30.30 1.01
C HIS A 380 -27.01 29.98 2.48
N LEU A 381 -26.87 28.71 2.85
CA LEU A 381 -26.62 28.24 4.23
C LEU A 381 -27.70 28.66 5.26
N ALA A 382 -28.91 29.01 4.79
CA ALA A 382 -29.99 29.53 5.63
C ALA A 382 -30.75 28.43 6.39
N LYS A 383 -30.86 27.23 5.82
CA LYS A 383 -31.40 26.05 6.50
C LYS A 383 -30.36 25.44 7.47
N SER A 384 -29.07 25.71 7.23
CA SER A 384 -27.96 25.08 7.96
C SER A 384 -27.97 25.43 9.45
N GLY A 385 -28.40 26.65 9.81
CA GLY A 385 -28.58 27.08 11.19
C GLY A 385 -29.82 26.52 11.91
N THR A 386 -30.72 25.81 11.21
CA THR A 386 -31.90 25.18 11.83
C THR A 386 -31.83 23.65 11.86
N PHE A 387 -31.01 23.03 11.00
CA PHE A 387 -30.82 21.58 10.99
C PHE A 387 -30.01 21.11 12.21
N GLN A 388 -30.62 20.25 13.04
CA GLN A 388 -30.00 19.70 14.26
C GLN A 388 -29.27 18.38 13.99
N LEU A 389 -27.99 18.36 14.32
CA LEU A 389 -27.11 17.20 14.28
C LEU A 389 -27.33 16.29 15.50
N GLN A 390 -27.01 15.01 15.32
CA GLN A 390 -27.08 13.96 16.33
C GLN A 390 -25.72 13.27 16.48
N ASP A 391 -25.53 12.57 17.60
CA ASP A 391 -24.34 11.79 17.85
C ASP A 391 -24.15 10.70 16.77
N GLY A 392 -22.94 10.61 16.23
CA GLY A 392 -22.61 9.69 15.13
C GLY A 392 -23.02 10.15 13.73
N ASP A 393 -23.51 11.38 13.54
CA ASP A 393 -23.74 11.95 12.21
C ASP A 393 -22.43 12.09 11.41
N LEU A 394 -22.48 11.80 10.11
CA LEU A 394 -21.38 12.06 9.17
C LEU A 394 -21.85 12.99 8.04
N VAL A 395 -21.33 14.21 8.03
CA VAL A 395 -21.60 15.23 7.01
C VAL A 395 -20.60 15.12 5.86
N LYS A 396 -21.09 14.91 4.65
CA LYS A 396 -20.31 14.86 3.40
C LYS A 396 -20.61 16.08 2.55
N VAL A 397 -19.59 16.89 2.27
CA VAL A 397 -19.68 18.08 1.40
C VAL A 397 -19.04 17.76 0.05
N PHE A 398 -19.85 17.68 -1.00
CA PHE A 398 -19.39 17.31 -2.34
C PHE A 398 -18.72 18.47 -3.08
N PRO A 399 -17.83 18.20 -4.06
CA PRO A 399 -17.35 19.20 -4.99
C PRO A 399 -18.44 19.61 -6.00
N ILE A 400 -18.33 20.81 -6.55
CA ILE A 400 -19.03 21.18 -7.79
C ILE A 400 -18.51 20.26 -8.91
N VAL A 401 -19.42 19.63 -9.64
CA VAL A 401 -19.08 18.62 -10.67
C VAL A 401 -18.83 19.27 -12.03
N ASP A 402 -19.75 20.13 -12.49
CA ASP A 402 -19.60 20.85 -13.75
C ASP A 402 -20.13 22.28 -13.64
N LYS A 403 -19.40 23.23 -14.25
CA LYS A 403 -19.87 24.62 -14.37
C LYS A 403 -19.54 25.26 -15.73
N ASP A 404 -19.25 24.42 -16.73
CA ASP A 404 -18.86 24.85 -18.07
C ASP A 404 -20.08 25.07 -18.98
N VAL A 405 -21.11 25.71 -18.41
CA VAL A 405 -22.39 26.04 -19.07
C VAL A 405 -22.28 27.32 -19.92
N ASN A 406 -21.10 27.95 -19.98
CA ASN A 406 -20.86 29.20 -20.72
C ASN A 406 -19.45 29.26 -21.33
N ALA A 407 -19.02 28.15 -21.93
CA ALA A 407 -17.74 28.05 -22.63
C ALA A 407 -17.91 27.33 -23.97
N VAL A 408 -17.03 27.64 -24.93
CA VAL A 408 -16.86 26.91 -26.20
C VAL A 408 -15.40 26.49 -26.34
N TYR A 409 -15.16 25.43 -27.10
CA TYR A 409 -13.83 24.82 -27.25
C TYR A 409 -13.35 24.98 -28.69
N LEU A 410 -12.06 25.31 -28.86
CA LEU A 410 -11.40 25.37 -30.16
C LEU A 410 -10.25 24.36 -30.19
N GLY A 411 -10.28 23.44 -31.14
CA GLY A 411 -9.32 22.34 -31.27
C GLY A 411 -8.81 22.13 -32.70
N GLY A 412 -7.79 21.27 -32.81
CA GLY A 412 -7.17 20.90 -34.08
C GLY A 412 -6.08 21.87 -34.55
N ASN A 413 -5.98 22.13 -35.85
CA ASN A 413 -4.86 22.79 -36.53
C ASN A 413 -4.84 24.32 -36.38
N VAL A 414 -5.00 24.80 -35.14
CA VAL A 414 -5.03 26.22 -34.75
C VAL A 414 -3.81 26.58 -33.90
N LYS A 415 -3.40 27.86 -33.91
CA LYS A 415 -2.27 28.34 -33.09
C LYS A 415 -2.58 28.47 -31.60
N ARG A 416 -3.87 28.56 -31.24
CA ARG A 416 -4.35 28.76 -29.87
C ARG A 416 -5.54 27.82 -29.58
N PRO A 417 -5.32 26.51 -29.47
CA PRO A 417 -6.36 25.59 -29.02
C PRO A 417 -6.68 25.86 -27.54
N GLY A 418 -7.91 25.59 -27.13
CA GLY A 418 -8.31 25.73 -25.73
C GLY A 418 -9.78 26.07 -25.53
N LYS A 419 -10.08 26.50 -24.30
CA LYS A 419 -11.41 26.86 -23.82
C LYS A 419 -11.60 28.37 -23.84
N TYR A 420 -12.70 28.82 -24.43
CA TYR A 420 -13.05 30.22 -24.61
C TYR A 420 -14.39 30.52 -23.93
N GLU A 421 -14.58 31.76 -23.49
CA GLU A 421 -15.86 32.24 -22.95
C GLU A 421 -16.92 32.28 -24.05
N TYR A 422 -18.08 31.65 -23.82
CA TYR A 422 -19.24 31.81 -24.69
C TYR A 422 -19.92 33.15 -24.42
N LYS A 423 -20.31 33.85 -25.50
CA LYS A 423 -21.13 35.06 -25.43
C LYS A 423 -22.42 34.83 -26.22
N PRO A 424 -23.59 35.29 -25.75
CA PRO A 424 -24.84 35.13 -26.49
C PRO A 424 -24.72 35.71 -27.91
N GLY A 425 -24.98 34.87 -28.92
CA GLY A 425 -24.85 35.23 -30.34
C GLY A 425 -23.44 35.10 -30.94
N MET A 426 -22.47 34.52 -30.21
CA MET A 426 -21.12 34.23 -30.70
C MET A 426 -21.14 33.25 -31.87
N THR A 427 -20.36 33.51 -32.90
CA THR A 427 -20.24 32.68 -34.11
C THR A 427 -18.86 32.02 -34.22
N VAL A 428 -18.73 31.04 -35.13
CA VAL A 428 -17.44 30.39 -35.45
C VAL A 428 -16.35 31.42 -35.80
N LYS A 429 -16.69 32.48 -36.54
CA LYS A 429 -15.75 33.54 -36.91
C LYS A 429 -15.29 34.36 -35.70
N ASP A 430 -16.12 34.54 -34.68
CA ASP A 430 -15.72 35.21 -33.43
C ASP A 430 -14.78 34.34 -32.58
N LEU A 431 -14.86 33.02 -32.72
CA LEU A 431 -13.97 32.07 -32.04
C LEU A 431 -12.61 31.91 -32.74
N ILE A 432 -12.61 31.78 -34.06
CA ILE A 432 -11.38 31.55 -34.87
C ILE A 432 -10.68 32.87 -35.23
N GLY A 433 -11.44 33.94 -35.46
CA GLY A 433 -10.92 35.21 -35.95
C GLY A 433 -10.64 35.19 -37.46
N ASP A 434 -9.37 35.07 -37.83
CA ASP A 434 -8.89 35.13 -39.21
C ASP A 434 -7.90 34.00 -39.55
N THR A 435 -7.36 34.01 -40.77
CA THR A 435 -6.37 33.01 -41.22
C THR A 435 -5.06 33.05 -40.45
N SER A 436 -4.75 34.15 -39.74
CA SER A 436 -3.54 34.25 -38.92
C SER A 436 -3.63 33.40 -37.64
N ALA A 437 -4.83 33.01 -37.21
CA ALA A 437 -5.04 32.09 -36.09
C ALA A 437 -4.78 30.62 -36.43
N LEU A 438 -4.66 30.27 -37.72
CA LEU A 438 -4.52 28.90 -38.22
C LEU A 438 -3.05 28.50 -38.37
N LEU A 439 -2.77 27.19 -38.26
CA LEU A 439 -1.43 26.64 -38.53
C LEU A 439 -1.21 26.45 -40.05
N LYS A 440 0.06 26.24 -40.45
CA LYS A 440 0.37 25.80 -41.83
C LYS A 440 -0.31 24.45 -42.11
N GLU A 441 -0.46 24.14 -43.41
CA GLU A 441 -1.15 22.92 -43.86
C GLU A 441 -2.60 22.76 -43.34
N THR A 442 -3.31 23.85 -43.05
CA THR A 442 -4.74 23.78 -42.67
C THR A 442 -5.60 23.37 -43.86
N TYR A 443 -6.55 22.46 -43.63
CA TYR A 443 -7.54 22.07 -44.61
C TYR A 443 -8.69 23.09 -44.62
N PHE A 444 -8.75 23.91 -45.67
CA PHE A 444 -9.76 24.96 -45.78
C PHE A 444 -11.12 24.46 -46.27
N ASP A 445 -11.18 23.26 -46.83
CA ASP A 445 -12.41 22.77 -47.47
C ASP A 445 -13.40 22.18 -46.44
N TYR A 446 -12.93 21.85 -45.24
CA TYR A 446 -13.74 21.24 -44.18
C TYR A 446 -13.27 21.59 -42.76
N ALA A 447 -14.22 22.02 -41.93
CA ALA A 447 -14.12 22.11 -40.48
C ALA A 447 -15.46 21.69 -39.85
N LEU A 448 -15.48 21.40 -38.55
CA LEU A 448 -16.63 20.79 -37.87
C LEU A 448 -16.90 21.41 -36.50
N ILE A 449 -18.17 21.48 -36.12
CA ILE A 449 -18.63 21.75 -34.75
C ILE A 449 -19.22 20.45 -34.19
N LYS A 450 -18.71 19.99 -33.05
CA LYS A 450 -19.35 18.97 -32.22
C LYS A 450 -20.26 19.68 -31.21
N ARG A 451 -21.57 19.49 -31.36
CA ARG A 451 -22.63 20.03 -30.48
C ARG A 451 -23.28 18.87 -29.70
N LEU A 452 -23.66 19.12 -28.45
CA LEU A 452 -24.44 18.18 -27.64
C LEU A 452 -25.88 18.69 -27.57
N VAL A 453 -26.85 17.89 -28.03
CA VAL A 453 -28.26 18.32 -28.09
C VAL A 453 -29.03 17.79 -26.87
N PRO A 454 -29.53 18.66 -25.96
CA PRO A 454 -30.37 18.25 -24.85
C PRO A 454 -31.76 17.77 -25.34
N PRO A 455 -32.46 16.88 -24.61
CA PRO A 455 -32.11 16.32 -23.30
C PRO A 455 -31.25 15.05 -23.37
N GLY A 456 -31.12 14.41 -24.54
CA GLY A 456 -30.39 13.14 -24.69
C GLY A 456 -28.87 13.26 -24.69
N LEU A 457 -28.33 14.49 -24.81
CA LEU A 457 -26.90 14.76 -25.04
C LEU A 457 -26.35 14.05 -26.28
N GLU A 458 -27.21 13.86 -27.30
CA GLU A 458 -26.79 13.27 -28.57
C GLU A 458 -25.78 14.20 -29.25
N THR A 459 -24.71 13.59 -29.78
CA THR A 459 -23.66 14.33 -30.50
C THR A 459 -24.15 14.66 -31.91
N GLN A 460 -24.44 15.94 -32.15
CA GLN A 460 -24.65 16.49 -33.49
C GLN A 460 -23.31 16.99 -34.04
N LEU A 461 -23.01 16.63 -35.29
CA LEU A 461 -21.84 17.11 -36.01
C LEU A 461 -22.30 18.10 -37.09
N VAL A 462 -21.93 19.37 -36.95
CA VAL A 462 -22.29 20.44 -37.90
C VAL A 462 -21.06 20.84 -38.71
N PRO A 463 -20.93 20.39 -39.97
CA PRO A 463 -19.81 20.78 -40.83
C PRO A 463 -19.99 22.18 -41.41
N PHE A 464 -18.87 22.84 -41.69
CA PHE A 464 -18.83 24.12 -42.40
C PHE A 464 -17.54 24.25 -43.21
N HIS A 465 -17.56 25.06 -44.26
CA HIS A 465 -16.42 25.22 -45.16
C HIS A 465 -15.55 26.41 -44.71
N LEU A 466 -14.45 26.12 -44.02
CA LEU A 466 -13.57 27.10 -43.38
C LEU A 466 -13.02 28.17 -44.34
N GLY A 467 -12.67 27.76 -45.57
CA GLY A 467 -12.20 28.63 -46.64
C GLY A 467 -13.27 29.58 -47.17
N LYS A 468 -14.53 29.13 -47.31
CA LYS A 468 -15.63 30.02 -47.67
C LYS A 468 -15.85 31.08 -46.59
N LEU A 469 -15.81 30.67 -45.31
CA LEU A 469 -15.94 31.56 -44.16
C LEU A 469 -14.82 32.61 -44.05
N LEU A 470 -13.55 32.18 -44.14
CA LEU A 470 -12.40 33.04 -43.81
C LEU A 470 -11.70 33.67 -45.03
N LEU A 471 -11.72 33.03 -46.20
CA LEU A 471 -11.08 33.54 -47.43
C LEU A 471 -12.07 34.25 -48.34
N GLN A 472 -13.29 33.73 -48.45
CA GLN A 472 -14.34 34.27 -49.36
C GLN A 472 -15.38 35.14 -48.63
N GLN A 473 -15.30 35.22 -47.30
CA GLN A 473 -16.23 35.97 -46.42
C GLN A 473 -17.71 35.59 -46.59
N ASP A 474 -17.98 34.34 -46.99
CA ASP A 474 -19.33 33.81 -47.13
C ASP A 474 -19.95 33.52 -45.75
N ASN A 475 -20.81 34.44 -45.31
CA ASN A 475 -21.50 34.35 -44.03
C ASN A 475 -22.47 33.15 -43.92
N SER A 476 -22.81 32.46 -45.02
CA SER A 476 -23.61 31.22 -44.93
C SER A 476 -22.87 30.09 -44.21
N ASN A 477 -21.54 30.18 -44.11
CA ASN A 477 -20.70 29.25 -43.36
C ASN A 477 -20.37 29.75 -41.93
N ASN A 478 -20.89 30.91 -41.51
CA ASN A 478 -20.63 31.47 -40.17
C ASN A 478 -21.67 30.99 -39.15
N VAL A 479 -21.57 29.72 -38.75
CA VAL A 479 -22.52 29.08 -37.85
C VAL A 479 -22.51 29.75 -36.46
N SER A 480 -23.70 29.94 -35.87
CA SER A 480 -23.85 30.39 -34.48
C SER A 480 -23.48 29.27 -33.53
N LEU A 481 -22.67 29.59 -32.53
CA LEU A 481 -22.28 28.66 -31.47
C LEU A 481 -23.33 28.61 -30.35
N GLU A 482 -23.36 27.47 -29.68
CA GLU A 482 -24.08 27.21 -28.44
C GLU A 482 -23.06 26.91 -27.32
N PRO A 483 -23.42 27.04 -26.03
CA PRO A 483 -22.54 26.62 -24.95
C PRO A 483 -22.18 25.13 -25.08
N GLN A 484 -20.93 24.80 -24.76
CA GLN A 484 -20.30 23.47 -24.88
C GLN A 484 -19.99 23.00 -26.31
N ASP A 485 -20.28 23.81 -27.34
CA ASP A 485 -19.79 23.53 -28.70
C ASP A 485 -18.26 23.40 -28.73
N SER A 486 -17.79 22.39 -29.48
CA SER A 486 -16.38 22.16 -29.75
C SER A 486 -16.09 22.26 -31.24
N VAL A 487 -15.37 23.31 -31.65
CA VAL A 487 -15.00 23.59 -33.03
C VAL A 487 -13.64 22.98 -33.35
N TYR A 488 -13.58 22.16 -34.39
CA TYR A 488 -12.39 21.45 -34.85
C TYR A 488 -11.96 21.90 -36.25
N VAL A 489 -10.71 22.33 -36.36
CA VAL A 489 -10.03 22.65 -37.63
C VAL A 489 -9.03 21.55 -37.96
N PHE A 490 -8.99 21.06 -39.19
CA PHE A 490 -8.14 19.92 -39.57
C PHE A 490 -6.90 20.33 -40.38
N SER A 491 -5.89 19.46 -40.46
CA SER A 491 -4.76 19.64 -41.39
C SER A 491 -4.99 18.86 -42.70
N THR A 492 -4.31 19.25 -43.78
CA THR A 492 -4.41 18.62 -45.10
C THR A 492 -3.94 17.17 -45.07
N GLY A 493 -2.86 16.88 -44.31
CA GLY A 493 -2.30 15.54 -44.14
C GLY A 493 -3.19 14.56 -43.38
N VAL A 494 -4.29 15.04 -42.81
CA VAL A 494 -5.34 14.19 -42.20
C VAL A 494 -6.32 13.68 -43.26
N PHE A 495 -6.55 14.43 -44.35
CA PHE A 495 -7.42 14.01 -45.45
C PHE A 495 -6.66 13.37 -46.62
N ARG A 496 -5.41 13.77 -46.87
CA ARG A 496 -4.55 13.21 -47.93
C ARG A 496 -3.32 12.54 -47.32
N ASP A 497 -3.13 11.25 -47.60
CA ASP A 497 -1.91 10.56 -47.20
C ASP A 497 -0.71 11.13 -47.97
N LYS A 498 0.32 11.61 -47.25
CA LYS A 498 1.60 11.97 -47.87
C LYS A 498 2.30 10.68 -48.29
N PRO A 499 2.79 10.58 -49.56
CA PRO A 499 3.47 9.39 -50.04
C PRO A 499 4.78 9.21 -49.27
N ARG A 500 5.12 7.96 -48.94
CA ARG A 500 6.18 7.63 -47.99
C ARG A 500 6.91 6.34 -48.36
N VAL A 501 8.19 6.26 -48.02
CA VAL A 501 9.03 5.06 -48.16
C VAL A 501 9.51 4.59 -46.80
N THR A 502 9.77 3.30 -46.63
CA THR A 502 10.30 2.75 -45.37
C THR A 502 11.68 2.16 -45.62
N ILE A 503 12.63 2.41 -44.72
CA ILE A 503 14.00 1.89 -44.82
C ILE A 503 14.42 1.21 -43.52
N GLU A 504 14.89 -0.02 -43.67
CA GLU A 504 15.18 -0.99 -42.61
C GLU A 504 16.57 -1.63 -42.83
N GLY A 505 16.99 -2.48 -41.89
CA GLY A 505 18.32 -3.11 -41.95
C GLY A 505 19.46 -2.16 -41.59
N GLU A 506 20.63 -2.32 -42.20
CA GLU A 506 21.89 -1.67 -41.79
C GLU A 506 22.04 -0.21 -42.23
N VAL A 507 21.08 0.61 -41.82
CA VAL A 507 21.08 2.08 -41.90
C VAL A 507 21.09 2.71 -40.50
N ARG A 508 21.64 3.92 -40.37
CA ARG A 508 21.83 4.57 -39.05
C ARG A 508 20.51 4.99 -38.39
N ARG A 509 19.49 5.30 -39.18
CA ARG A 509 18.13 5.64 -38.72
C ARG A 509 17.13 4.84 -39.54
N LYS A 510 16.63 3.75 -38.96
CA LYS A 510 15.52 2.96 -39.50
C LYS A 510 14.23 3.77 -39.35
N GLY A 511 13.33 3.71 -40.32
CA GLY A 511 12.04 4.39 -40.23
C GLY A 511 11.35 4.63 -41.56
N THR A 512 10.23 5.36 -41.49
CA THR A 512 9.46 5.79 -42.65
C THR A 512 9.73 7.27 -42.92
N TYR A 513 10.05 7.59 -44.18
CA TYR A 513 10.47 8.90 -44.68
C TYR A 513 9.50 9.41 -45.75
N ASP A 514 9.35 10.73 -45.87
CA ASP A 514 8.45 11.36 -46.84
C ASP A 514 9.03 11.24 -48.27
N LEU A 515 8.23 10.75 -49.21
CA LEU A 515 8.65 10.59 -50.61
C LEU A 515 8.65 11.97 -51.31
N LEU A 516 9.86 12.50 -51.53
CA LEU A 516 10.06 13.73 -52.31
C LEU A 516 9.98 13.47 -53.83
N SER A 517 9.88 14.54 -54.63
CA SER A 517 9.91 14.41 -56.09
C SER A 517 11.28 13.90 -56.57
N ASN A 518 11.29 12.86 -57.41
CA ASN A 518 12.47 12.18 -57.95
C ASN A 518 13.36 11.44 -56.91
N TYR A 519 12.81 11.06 -55.76
CA TYR A 519 13.52 10.40 -54.68
C TYR A 519 14.07 9.01 -55.08
N SER A 520 15.36 8.76 -54.85
CA SER A 520 16.05 7.50 -55.19
C SER A 520 16.49 6.70 -53.96
N VAL A 521 16.91 5.44 -54.17
CA VAL A 521 17.48 4.56 -53.13
C VAL A 521 18.58 5.26 -52.34
N LYS A 522 19.50 5.96 -53.02
CA LYS A 522 20.57 6.74 -52.41
C LYS A 522 20.01 7.84 -51.50
N ASP A 523 18.99 8.56 -51.93
CA ASP A 523 18.41 9.66 -51.15
C ASP A 523 17.77 9.13 -49.85
N ALA A 524 17.05 8.01 -49.93
CA ALA A 524 16.49 7.32 -48.77
C ALA A 524 17.58 6.85 -47.78
N ILE A 525 18.68 6.27 -48.28
CA ILE A 525 19.83 5.87 -47.44
C ILE A 525 20.50 7.09 -46.80
N MET A 526 20.64 8.20 -47.53
CA MET A 526 21.24 9.43 -47.01
C MET A 526 20.34 10.12 -45.97
N GLU A 527 19.03 10.14 -46.16
CA GLU A 527 18.06 10.67 -45.19
C GLU A 527 17.97 9.79 -43.93
N ALA A 528 18.13 8.46 -44.09
CA ALA A 528 18.39 7.53 -42.99
C ALA A 528 19.74 7.77 -42.27
N GLY A 529 20.52 8.79 -42.65
CA GLY A 529 21.80 9.16 -42.03
C GLY A 529 22.99 8.37 -42.56
N GLY A 530 22.82 7.64 -43.65
CA GLY A 530 23.79 6.74 -44.27
C GLY A 530 23.75 5.31 -43.72
N LEU A 531 24.61 4.48 -44.29
CA LEU A 531 24.83 3.09 -43.90
C LEU A 531 25.52 2.97 -42.52
N THR A 532 25.31 1.85 -41.83
CA THR A 532 26.15 1.44 -40.70
C THR A 532 27.50 0.89 -41.20
N LYS A 533 28.41 0.51 -40.29
CA LYS A 533 29.66 -0.16 -40.65
C LYS A 533 29.47 -1.63 -41.04
N ASP A 534 28.32 -2.20 -40.68
CA ASP A 534 28.00 -3.62 -40.84
C ASP A 534 27.07 -3.86 -42.05
N ALA A 535 26.79 -2.82 -42.83
CA ALA A 535 25.98 -2.87 -44.05
C ALA A 535 26.69 -3.62 -45.18
N SER A 536 25.97 -4.53 -45.84
CA SER A 536 26.42 -5.17 -47.07
C SER A 536 26.37 -4.17 -48.22
N LEU A 537 27.50 -4.00 -48.92
CA LEU A 537 27.56 -3.21 -50.15
C LEU A 537 27.02 -3.98 -51.37
N ASP A 538 26.85 -5.30 -51.25
CA ASP A 538 26.47 -6.19 -52.36
C ASP A 538 25.00 -6.63 -52.30
N LYS A 539 24.30 -6.38 -51.19
CA LYS A 539 22.93 -6.89 -50.94
C LYS A 539 21.98 -5.84 -50.35
N GLY A 540 21.12 -5.29 -51.20
CA GLY A 540 19.92 -4.55 -50.81
C GLY A 540 18.70 -5.11 -51.53
N GLU A 541 17.52 -4.93 -50.92
CA GLU A 541 16.24 -5.32 -51.52
C GLU A 541 15.19 -4.22 -51.37
N ILE A 542 14.29 -4.11 -52.36
CA ILE A 542 13.12 -3.23 -52.34
C ILE A 542 11.88 -4.10 -52.50
N PHE A 543 10.96 -4.03 -51.54
CA PHE A 543 9.61 -4.55 -51.67
C PHE A 543 8.70 -3.43 -52.17
N ARG A 544 8.20 -3.59 -53.38
CA ARG A 544 7.34 -2.63 -54.08
C ARG A 544 5.96 -3.20 -54.31
N VAL A 545 4.93 -2.46 -53.92
CA VAL A 545 3.52 -2.84 -54.10
C VAL A 545 2.95 -2.14 -55.33
N SER A 546 2.32 -2.87 -56.24
CA SER A 546 1.66 -2.32 -57.42
C SER A 546 0.32 -1.64 -57.06
N ASP A 547 -0.21 -0.79 -57.94
CA ASP A 547 -1.55 -0.19 -57.79
C ASP A 547 -2.69 -1.23 -57.68
N LYS A 548 -2.42 -2.50 -58.03
CA LYS A 548 -3.35 -3.64 -57.92
C LYS A 548 -3.13 -4.47 -56.64
N GLY A 549 -2.13 -4.15 -55.83
CA GLY A 549 -1.78 -4.85 -54.59
C GLY A 549 -0.75 -5.97 -54.74
N ASP A 550 -0.19 -6.19 -55.94
CA ASP A 550 0.84 -7.21 -56.15
C ASP A 550 2.17 -6.79 -55.51
N ILE A 551 2.81 -7.66 -54.75
CA ILE A 551 4.12 -7.40 -54.12
C ILE A 551 5.23 -7.94 -55.03
N SER A 552 6.16 -7.07 -55.39
CA SER A 552 7.38 -7.40 -56.13
C SER A 552 8.62 -7.16 -55.26
N GLN A 553 9.60 -8.05 -55.34
CA GLN A 553 10.88 -7.95 -54.63
C GLN A 553 11.99 -7.69 -55.66
N ILE A 554 12.69 -6.58 -55.52
CA ILE A 554 13.73 -6.12 -56.43
C ILE A 554 15.06 -6.11 -55.67
N TYR A 555 16.01 -6.93 -56.10
CA TYR A 555 17.36 -6.93 -55.53
C TYR A 555 18.23 -5.88 -56.22
N PHE A 556 19.09 -5.20 -55.45
CA PHE A 556 20.06 -4.22 -55.95
C PHE A 556 21.36 -4.26 -55.15
N SER A 557 22.43 -3.75 -55.76
CA SER A 557 23.77 -3.64 -55.17
C SER A 557 23.93 -2.28 -54.49
N VAL A 558 24.03 -2.26 -53.17
CA VAL A 558 24.01 -1.03 -52.35
C VAL A 558 25.20 -0.10 -52.66
N GLY A 559 26.41 -0.64 -52.84
CA GLY A 559 27.60 0.14 -53.19
C GLY A 559 27.46 0.90 -54.51
N PRO A 560 27.14 0.20 -55.63
CA PRO A 560 26.78 0.82 -56.90
C PRO A 560 25.62 1.83 -56.82
N ALA A 561 24.56 1.55 -56.05
CA ALA A 561 23.46 2.48 -55.86
C ALA A 561 23.91 3.80 -55.17
N MET A 562 24.76 3.70 -54.14
CA MET A 562 25.36 4.87 -53.47
C MET A 562 26.31 5.67 -54.39
N ALA A 563 26.88 5.01 -55.40
CA ALA A 563 27.70 5.60 -56.46
C ALA A 563 26.89 6.18 -57.64
N GLU A 564 25.55 6.24 -57.53
CA GLU A 564 24.64 6.74 -58.58
C GLU A 564 24.64 5.91 -59.88
N ASP A 565 24.95 4.61 -59.82
CA ASP A 565 24.72 3.74 -60.98
C ASP A 565 23.23 3.71 -61.35
N VAL A 566 22.92 4.01 -62.61
CA VAL A 566 21.54 4.20 -63.10
C VAL A 566 20.70 2.92 -63.05
N LYS A 567 21.31 1.74 -62.99
CA LYS A 567 20.60 0.46 -62.88
C LYS A 567 20.31 0.06 -61.42
N GLU A 568 21.13 0.53 -60.50
CA GLU A 568 21.12 0.11 -59.09
C GLU A 568 20.51 1.19 -58.17
N ASN A 569 20.67 2.48 -58.49
CA ASN A 569 20.05 3.60 -57.78
C ASN A 569 18.61 3.87 -58.28
N LEU A 570 17.71 2.93 -58.00
CA LEU A 570 16.34 2.96 -58.49
C LEU A 570 15.53 4.15 -57.91
N THR A 571 14.65 4.73 -58.72
CA THR A 571 13.65 5.71 -58.25
C THR A 571 12.58 5.00 -57.42
N LEU A 572 12.20 5.61 -56.30
CA LEU A 572 11.27 5.06 -55.32
C LEU A 572 9.83 5.49 -55.57
N MET A 573 8.90 4.64 -55.14
CA MET A 573 7.44 4.81 -55.26
C MET A 573 6.80 4.84 -53.87
N ASP A 574 5.54 5.27 -53.78
CA ASP A 574 4.81 5.24 -52.50
C ASP A 574 4.76 3.80 -51.96
N ARG A 575 5.01 3.66 -50.65
CA ARG A 575 5.04 2.39 -49.89
C ARG A 575 6.17 1.43 -50.23
N ASP A 576 7.18 1.84 -51.00
CA ASP A 576 8.41 1.03 -51.12
C ASP A 576 9.04 0.79 -49.75
N ARG A 577 9.38 -0.48 -49.46
CA ARG A 577 10.19 -0.85 -48.29
C ARG A 577 11.57 -1.33 -48.74
N ILE A 578 12.60 -0.60 -48.35
CA ILE A 578 14.01 -0.88 -48.63
C ILE A 578 14.62 -1.60 -47.42
N VAL A 579 15.32 -2.71 -47.63
CA VAL A 579 16.08 -3.41 -46.59
C VAL A 579 17.54 -3.49 -47.01
N ILE A 580 18.44 -3.06 -46.13
CA ILE A 580 19.89 -3.18 -46.30
C ILE A 580 20.39 -4.33 -45.43
N HIS A 581 20.94 -5.38 -46.03
CA HIS A 581 21.38 -6.57 -45.28
C HIS A 581 22.70 -6.34 -44.53
N SER A 582 22.96 -7.13 -43.48
CA SER A 582 24.23 -7.11 -42.78
C SER A 582 25.27 -8.06 -43.38
N ILE A 583 26.55 -7.64 -43.37
CA ILE A 583 27.71 -8.51 -43.69
C ILE A 583 27.84 -9.74 -42.78
N TRP A 584 27.12 -9.74 -41.65
CA TRP A 584 27.09 -10.86 -40.69
C TRP A 584 26.01 -11.90 -41.00
N GLU A 585 25.07 -11.64 -41.91
CA GLU A 585 24.01 -12.60 -42.25
C GLU A 585 24.56 -13.81 -43.04
N ASP A 586 25.58 -13.61 -43.88
CA ASP A 586 26.31 -14.70 -44.55
C ASP A 586 27.46 -15.29 -43.69
N LYS A 587 27.92 -14.57 -42.65
CA LYS A 587 29.06 -14.97 -41.81
C LYS A 587 28.59 -15.40 -40.43
N SER A 588 28.33 -16.69 -40.27
CA SER A 588 27.97 -17.30 -38.98
C SER A 588 28.93 -16.86 -37.88
N ARG A 589 28.40 -16.11 -36.90
CA ARG A 589 29.16 -15.68 -35.72
C ARG A 589 29.47 -16.89 -34.86
N GLN A 590 30.68 -17.40 -34.98
CA GLN A 590 31.21 -18.42 -34.08
C GLN A 590 31.24 -17.84 -32.65
N VAL A 591 30.76 -18.62 -31.68
CA VAL A 591 30.66 -18.21 -30.28
C VAL A 591 31.35 -19.22 -29.39
N VAL A 592 31.76 -18.79 -28.21
CA VAL A 592 32.21 -19.62 -27.08
C VAL A 592 31.34 -19.29 -25.87
N SER A 593 31.27 -20.20 -24.90
CA SER A 593 30.44 -20.00 -23.70
C SER A 593 31.24 -20.15 -22.42
N VAL A 594 30.85 -19.39 -21.40
CA VAL A 594 31.42 -19.51 -20.05
C VAL A 594 30.28 -19.56 -19.03
N ASP A 595 30.39 -20.51 -18.11
CA ASP A 595 29.39 -20.83 -17.11
C ASP A 595 30.05 -21.06 -15.74
N GLY A 596 29.21 -21.08 -14.70
CA GLY A 596 29.65 -21.29 -13.33
C GLY A 596 30.01 -19.98 -12.65
N ASP A 597 31.10 -19.96 -11.88
CA ASP A 597 31.36 -18.90 -10.88
C ASP A 597 32.09 -17.66 -11.44
N VAL A 598 31.51 -17.09 -12.49
CA VAL A 598 31.96 -15.85 -13.16
C VAL A 598 30.94 -14.73 -12.97
N ARG A 599 31.34 -13.48 -13.24
CA ARG A 599 30.45 -12.31 -13.09
C ARG A 599 29.37 -12.22 -14.17
N GLY A 600 29.68 -12.67 -15.39
CA GLY A 600 28.77 -12.70 -16.54
C GLY A 600 28.76 -14.07 -17.22
N PRO A 601 28.06 -15.08 -16.70
CA PRO A 601 27.88 -16.34 -17.43
C PRO A 601 27.06 -16.10 -18.70
N GLY A 602 27.44 -16.73 -19.82
CA GLY A 602 26.79 -16.51 -21.11
C GLY A 602 27.62 -16.93 -22.34
N GLN A 603 27.12 -16.54 -23.51
CA GLN A 603 27.78 -16.75 -24.81
C GLN A 603 28.47 -15.47 -25.28
N TYR A 604 29.68 -15.62 -25.82
CA TYR A 604 30.57 -14.56 -26.26
C TYR A 604 31.03 -14.82 -27.70
N PRO A 605 31.16 -13.78 -28.55
CA PRO A 605 31.75 -13.94 -29.88
C PRO A 605 33.18 -14.49 -29.79
N LEU A 606 33.49 -15.51 -30.59
CA LEU A 606 34.85 -16.04 -30.70
C LEU A 606 35.72 -15.04 -31.48
N ALA A 607 36.72 -14.47 -30.81
CA ALA A 607 37.75 -13.67 -31.47
C ALA A 607 38.84 -14.56 -32.11
N VAL A 608 39.61 -13.99 -33.04
CA VAL A 608 40.81 -14.66 -33.58
C VAL A 608 41.80 -14.88 -32.45
N ASP A 609 42.35 -16.11 -32.37
CA ASP A 609 43.31 -16.56 -31.37
C ASP A 609 42.85 -16.50 -29.88
N MET A 610 41.54 -16.41 -29.65
CA MET A 610 40.95 -16.28 -28.31
C MET A 610 41.23 -17.48 -27.39
N ARG A 611 41.68 -17.21 -26.17
CA ARG A 611 41.98 -18.22 -25.15
C ARG A 611 41.03 -18.13 -23.95
N VAL A 612 41.17 -19.10 -23.03
CA VAL A 612 40.41 -19.14 -21.77
C VAL A 612 40.52 -17.83 -21.00
N SER A 613 41.72 -17.25 -20.85
CA SER A 613 41.94 -15.95 -20.18
C SER A 613 41.03 -14.85 -20.73
N ASP A 614 40.92 -14.80 -22.06
CA ASP A 614 40.25 -13.72 -22.79
C ASP A 614 38.73 -13.85 -22.69
N LEU A 615 38.23 -15.09 -22.64
CA LEU A 615 36.83 -15.39 -22.36
C LEU A 615 36.44 -15.08 -20.90
N ILE A 616 37.31 -15.40 -19.94
CA ILE A 616 37.08 -15.02 -18.53
C ILE A 616 37.09 -13.50 -18.38
N PHE A 617 38.02 -12.80 -19.03
CA PHE A 617 38.03 -11.34 -19.05
C PHE A 617 36.76 -10.75 -19.69
N SER A 618 36.34 -11.30 -20.84
CA SER A 618 35.12 -10.88 -21.54
C SER A 618 33.84 -11.09 -20.72
N SER A 619 33.82 -12.10 -19.83
CA SER A 619 32.73 -12.33 -18.87
C SER A 619 32.80 -11.47 -17.60
N GLY A 620 33.64 -10.44 -17.57
CA GLY A 620 33.78 -9.54 -16.41
C GLY A 620 34.67 -10.08 -15.30
N ASN A 621 35.42 -11.16 -15.57
CA ASN A 621 36.23 -11.97 -14.65
C ASN A 621 35.42 -12.87 -13.70
N ILE A 622 36.16 -13.66 -12.95
CA ILE A 622 35.67 -14.59 -11.92
C ILE A 622 35.12 -13.87 -10.67
N ASN A 623 34.29 -14.59 -9.90
CA ASN A 623 33.91 -14.20 -8.55
C ASN A 623 35.00 -14.58 -7.54
N GLU A 624 35.03 -13.94 -6.36
CA GLU A 624 35.92 -14.34 -5.23
C GLU A 624 35.66 -15.78 -4.75
N SER A 625 34.46 -16.30 -5.03
CA SER A 625 34.02 -17.65 -4.74
C SER A 625 34.55 -18.71 -5.72
N ALA A 626 35.20 -18.31 -6.82
CA ALA A 626 35.66 -19.23 -7.86
C ALA A 626 36.85 -20.09 -7.41
N TYR A 627 36.80 -21.36 -7.77
CA TYR A 627 37.83 -22.34 -7.49
C TYR A 627 38.95 -22.24 -8.55
N LEU A 628 40.10 -21.68 -8.15
CA LEU A 628 41.20 -21.39 -9.06
C LEU A 628 41.97 -22.63 -9.52
N ASP A 629 41.95 -23.73 -8.74
CA ASP A 629 42.83 -24.87 -9.02
C ASP A 629 42.32 -25.77 -10.16
N GLU A 630 41.02 -25.73 -10.47
CA GLU A 630 40.42 -26.51 -11.54
C GLU A 630 39.22 -25.80 -12.20
N ALA A 631 39.33 -25.55 -13.50
CA ALA A 631 38.20 -25.29 -14.41
C ALA A 631 38.14 -26.38 -15.49
N GLU A 632 36.98 -26.49 -16.14
CA GLU A 632 36.70 -27.52 -17.14
C GLU A 632 36.39 -26.88 -18.48
N VAL A 633 37.13 -27.27 -19.52
CA VAL A 633 36.90 -26.84 -20.90
C VAL A 633 36.33 -28.03 -21.67
N SER A 634 35.09 -27.93 -22.12
CA SER A 634 34.46 -28.93 -22.99
C SER A 634 34.39 -28.42 -24.43
N SER A 635 34.99 -29.17 -25.35
CA SER A 635 35.04 -28.84 -26.78
C SER A 635 34.14 -29.78 -27.58
N PHE A 636 33.37 -29.23 -28.52
CA PHE A 636 32.44 -29.98 -29.35
C PHE A 636 32.98 -30.12 -30.78
N THR A 637 33.29 -31.34 -31.19
CA THR A 637 33.67 -31.65 -32.58
C THR A 637 32.48 -32.29 -33.30
N VAL A 638 32.02 -31.68 -34.38
CA VAL A 638 30.95 -32.21 -35.23
C VAL A 638 31.56 -33.15 -36.28
N GLU A 639 31.34 -34.46 -36.14
CA GLU A 639 31.79 -35.45 -37.12
C GLU A 639 30.76 -35.60 -38.25
N ASN A 640 31.19 -35.32 -39.48
CA ASN A 640 30.44 -35.53 -40.73
C ASN A 640 29.01 -34.93 -40.77
N GLY A 641 28.73 -33.92 -39.95
CA GLY A 641 27.39 -33.31 -39.83
C GLY A 641 26.31 -34.24 -39.25
N LYS A 642 26.70 -35.36 -38.60
CA LYS A 642 25.77 -36.40 -38.13
C LYS A 642 25.85 -36.69 -36.62
N SER A 643 27.01 -36.47 -36.01
CA SER A 643 27.23 -36.72 -34.59
C SER A 643 28.13 -35.67 -33.96
N VAL A 644 27.87 -35.33 -32.69
CA VAL A 644 28.72 -34.44 -31.89
C VAL A 644 29.51 -35.29 -30.92
N LYS A 645 30.84 -35.14 -30.94
CA LYS A 645 31.75 -35.69 -29.94
C LYS A 645 32.16 -34.57 -28.99
N THR A 646 31.98 -34.81 -27.68
CA THR A 646 32.39 -33.87 -26.63
C THR A 646 33.66 -34.37 -25.96
N ASP A 647 34.75 -33.61 -26.10
CA ASP A 647 36.01 -33.87 -25.41
C ASP A 647 36.14 -32.91 -24.20
N TYR A 648 36.58 -33.43 -23.05
CA TYR A 648 36.66 -32.70 -21.79
C TYR A 648 38.12 -32.56 -21.33
N HIS A 649 38.54 -31.33 -21.06
CA HIS A 649 39.88 -31.01 -20.59
C HIS A 649 39.82 -30.23 -19.27
N LYS A 650 40.57 -30.69 -18.26
CA LYS A 650 40.75 -29.97 -17.00
C LYS A 650 41.96 -29.06 -17.09
N ILE A 651 41.83 -27.84 -16.59
CA ILE A 651 42.91 -26.83 -16.56
C ILE A 651 43.00 -26.19 -15.18
N ASN A 652 44.17 -25.71 -14.79
CA ASN A 652 44.31 -24.84 -13.62
C ASN A 652 43.91 -23.41 -14.02
N LEU A 653 42.79 -22.91 -13.50
CA LEU A 653 42.25 -21.60 -13.87
C LEU A 653 43.16 -20.45 -13.41
N GLY A 654 43.77 -20.57 -12.22
CA GLY A 654 44.72 -19.59 -11.69
C GLY A 654 46.00 -19.45 -12.52
N ALA A 655 46.44 -20.52 -13.17
CA ALA A 655 47.56 -20.50 -14.12
C ALA A 655 47.11 -19.98 -15.50
N ALA A 656 45.93 -20.38 -15.99
CA ALA A 656 45.36 -19.87 -17.24
C ALA A 656 45.22 -18.33 -17.21
N LEU A 657 44.75 -17.77 -16.10
CA LEU A 657 44.64 -16.31 -15.87
C LEU A 657 45.99 -15.59 -15.76
N LYS A 658 47.09 -16.33 -15.56
CA LYS A 658 48.48 -15.81 -15.60
C LYS A 658 49.12 -16.02 -16.98
N ASN A 659 48.35 -16.41 -17.98
CA ASN A 659 48.79 -16.74 -19.34
C ASN A 659 49.76 -17.92 -19.44
N ASP A 660 49.65 -18.89 -18.52
CA ASP A 660 50.39 -20.15 -18.61
C ASP A 660 50.00 -20.91 -19.91
N PRO A 661 50.94 -21.28 -20.79
CA PRO A 661 50.61 -21.92 -22.08
C PRO A 661 49.96 -23.30 -21.99
N GLU A 662 50.18 -24.07 -20.92
CA GLU A 662 49.59 -25.41 -20.76
C GLU A 662 48.13 -25.33 -20.29
N HIS A 663 47.79 -24.28 -19.54
CA HIS A 663 46.45 -24.10 -18.97
C HIS A 663 45.59 -23.05 -19.69
N ASN A 664 46.19 -22.06 -20.35
CA ASN A 664 45.48 -21.05 -21.13
C ASN A 664 45.16 -21.55 -22.55
N VAL A 665 44.30 -22.57 -22.63
CA VAL A 665 43.96 -23.29 -23.86
C VAL A 665 43.34 -22.36 -24.91
N LEU A 666 43.69 -22.58 -26.18
CA LEU A 666 43.10 -21.91 -27.34
C LEU A 666 41.68 -22.44 -27.58
N LEU A 667 40.70 -21.55 -27.62
CA LEU A 667 39.29 -21.91 -27.76
C LEU A 667 38.89 -22.11 -29.22
N LYS A 668 38.03 -23.09 -29.45
CA LYS A 668 37.40 -23.39 -30.75
C LYS A 668 35.93 -22.94 -30.76
N PRO A 669 35.28 -22.86 -31.93
CA PRO A 669 33.86 -22.59 -32.02
C PRO A 669 33.03 -23.55 -31.16
N TYR A 670 32.12 -22.98 -30.38
CA TYR A 670 31.19 -23.62 -29.45
C TYR A 670 31.81 -24.20 -28.17
N ASP A 671 33.12 -24.06 -27.95
CA ASP A 671 33.76 -24.46 -26.69
C ASP A 671 33.09 -23.80 -25.47
N ARG A 672 33.02 -24.55 -24.37
CA ARG A 672 32.42 -24.11 -23.11
C ARG A 672 33.42 -24.23 -21.97
N VAL A 673 33.63 -23.14 -21.25
CA VAL A 673 34.47 -23.07 -20.04
C VAL A 673 33.57 -23.04 -18.80
N PHE A 674 33.65 -24.06 -17.95
CA PHE A 674 32.92 -24.13 -16.69
C PHE A 674 33.84 -23.84 -15.50
N VAL A 675 33.59 -22.72 -14.84
CA VAL A 675 34.32 -22.27 -13.64
C VAL A 675 33.65 -22.83 -12.39
N LYS A 676 34.37 -23.64 -11.63
CA LYS A 676 33.85 -24.27 -10.40
C LYS A 676 33.80 -23.23 -9.26
N ARG A 677 32.85 -23.37 -8.34
CA ARG A 677 32.78 -22.61 -7.08
C ARG A 677 33.52 -23.36 -5.97
N ILE A 678 34.21 -22.65 -5.08
CA ILE A 678 34.82 -23.20 -3.88
C ILE A 678 33.74 -23.92 -3.04
N PRO A 679 33.89 -25.23 -2.75
CA PRO A 679 32.93 -25.97 -1.94
C PRO A 679 32.75 -25.34 -0.55
N GLY A 680 31.50 -25.02 -0.19
CA GLY A 680 31.15 -24.43 1.11
C GLY A 680 31.28 -22.91 1.23
N TRP A 681 31.71 -22.20 0.18
CA TRP A 681 31.76 -20.73 0.21
C TRP A 681 30.36 -20.11 0.36
N LYS A 682 30.18 -19.22 1.36
CA LYS A 682 28.94 -18.44 1.64
C LYS A 682 27.65 -19.23 1.97
N ASP A 683 27.77 -20.44 2.51
CA ASP A 683 26.69 -21.01 3.34
C ASP A 683 26.73 -20.34 4.74
N GLU A 684 26.42 -19.04 4.83
CA GLU A 684 26.23 -18.34 6.12
C GLU A 684 24.91 -18.77 6.76
N ARG A 685 24.94 -19.98 7.32
CA ARG A 685 23.86 -20.53 8.12
C ARG A 685 23.93 -19.92 9.52
N PHE A 686 22.79 -19.51 10.06
CA PHE A 686 22.71 -18.99 11.42
C PHE A 686 21.45 -19.44 12.14
N ILE A 687 21.50 -19.41 13.47
CA ILE A 687 20.37 -19.55 14.39
C ILE A 687 20.27 -18.30 15.27
N ASN A 688 19.06 -17.88 15.59
CA ASN A 688 18.80 -16.86 16.60
C ASN A 688 18.51 -17.53 17.95
N VAL A 689 19.26 -17.16 19.00
CA VAL A 689 19.08 -17.68 20.37
C VAL A 689 18.65 -16.53 21.27
N SER A 690 17.54 -16.67 21.99
CA SER A 690 16.94 -15.58 22.77
C SER A 690 16.26 -16.05 24.06
N GLY A 691 16.02 -15.10 24.97
CA GLY A 691 15.43 -15.36 26.29
C GLY A 691 16.47 -15.78 27.33
N GLU A 692 16.09 -16.68 28.23
CA GLU A 692 16.83 -17.14 29.40
C GLU A 692 17.97 -18.12 29.07
N VAL A 693 18.92 -17.62 28.28
CA VAL A 693 20.24 -18.20 28.05
C VAL A 693 21.32 -17.22 28.52
N THR A 694 22.50 -17.71 28.86
CA THR A 694 23.57 -16.85 29.42
C THR A 694 24.04 -15.78 28.42
N PHE A 695 24.12 -16.12 27.13
CA PHE A 695 24.51 -15.20 26.06
C PHE A 695 23.51 -15.28 24.88
N PRO A 696 22.38 -14.54 24.91
CA PRO A 696 21.47 -14.45 23.78
C PRO A 696 22.13 -13.72 22.60
N GLY A 697 21.81 -14.12 21.38
CA GLY A 697 22.42 -13.56 20.17
C GLY A 697 22.19 -14.38 18.91
N ARG A 698 22.81 -13.93 17.81
CA ARG A 698 22.80 -14.64 16.52
C ARG A 698 24.09 -15.44 16.37
N TYR A 699 23.96 -16.74 16.19
CA TYR A 699 25.08 -17.69 16.13
C TYR A 699 25.21 -18.25 14.72
N ASN A 700 26.40 -18.10 14.12
CA ASN A 700 26.71 -18.81 12.87
C ASN A 700 26.88 -20.31 13.19
N ILE A 701 26.26 -21.16 12.37
CA ILE A 701 26.22 -22.61 12.51
C ILE A 701 26.94 -23.31 11.35
N LYS A 702 27.58 -24.44 11.64
CA LYS A 702 28.18 -25.32 10.64
C LYS A 702 27.18 -26.38 10.19
N LYS A 703 27.40 -26.97 9.02
CA LYS A 703 26.66 -28.17 8.59
C LYS A 703 26.93 -29.30 9.59
N GLY A 704 25.88 -29.96 10.09
CA GLY A 704 25.96 -30.98 11.14
C GLY A 704 26.00 -30.44 12.58
N GLU A 705 25.93 -29.13 12.82
CA GLU A 705 25.90 -28.56 14.18
C GLU A 705 24.51 -28.68 14.81
N THR A 706 24.43 -29.12 16.06
CA THR A 706 23.14 -29.39 16.74
C THR A 706 22.69 -28.27 17.66
N LEU A 707 21.41 -28.34 18.08
CA LEU A 707 20.84 -27.41 19.04
C LEU A 707 21.61 -27.38 20.38
N SER A 708 22.09 -28.52 20.88
CA SER A 708 22.89 -28.55 22.11
C SER A 708 24.27 -27.91 21.94
N ASP A 709 24.94 -28.06 20.80
CA ASP A 709 26.24 -27.44 20.54
C ASP A 709 26.15 -25.91 20.56
N VAL A 710 25.10 -25.33 19.98
CA VAL A 710 24.89 -23.86 20.01
C VAL A 710 24.47 -23.37 21.38
N LEU A 711 23.61 -24.10 22.11
CA LEU A 711 23.22 -23.71 23.46
C LEU A 711 24.39 -23.82 24.46
N GLU A 712 25.32 -24.74 24.25
CA GLU A 712 26.61 -24.81 24.98
C GLU A 712 27.49 -23.59 24.65
N ARG A 713 27.60 -23.20 23.38
CA ARG A 713 28.26 -21.94 22.95
C ARG A 713 27.59 -20.68 23.52
N ALA A 714 26.28 -20.70 23.75
CA ALA A 714 25.52 -19.62 24.39
C ALA A 714 25.67 -19.57 25.92
N GLY A 715 26.57 -20.37 26.50
CA GLY A 715 26.84 -20.45 27.94
C GLY A 715 25.82 -21.29 28.72
N GLY A 716 24.87 -21.91 28.04
CA GLY A 716 23.77 -22.65 28.64
C GLY A 716 22.57 -21.79 29.03
N TYR A 717 21.76 -22.34 29.93
CA TYR A 717 20.52 -21.73 30.41
C TYR A 717 20.74 -20.97 31.73
N THR A 718 19.97 -19.92 31.98
CA THR A 718 19.95 -19.26 33.30
C THR A 718 19.18 -20.10 34.33
N GLU A 719 19.31 -19.79 35.63
CA GLU A 719 18.51 -20.44 36.68
C GLU A 719 17.00 -20.16 36.57
N SER A 720 16.63 -19.06 35.92
CA SER A 720 15.24 -18.64 35.65
C SER A 720 14.63 -19.29 34.41
N ALA A 721 15.41 -20.05 33.64
CA ALA A 721 15.03 -20.59 32.34
C ALA A 721 13.94 -21.66 32.42
N TYR A 722 12.89 -21.50 31.61
CA TYR A 722 11.80 -22.46 31.52
C TYR A 722 11.92 -23.35 30.29
N LEU A 723 12.70 -24.42 30.43
CA LEU A 723 13.02 -25.35 29.35
C LEU A 723 11.78 -26.00 28.70
N ARG A 724 10.71 -26.25 29.49
CA ARG A 724 9.44 -26.78 28.96
C ARG A 724 8.64 -25.76 28.15
N GLY A 725 8.85 -24.46 28.35
CA GLY A 725 8.21 -23.39 27.59
C GLY A 725 8.98 -22.96 26.35
N ALA A 726 10.09 -23.61 26.02
CA ALA A 726 10.96 -23.20 24.94
C ALA A 726 10.27 -23.30 23.56
N VAL A 727 10.42 -22.25 22.74
CA VAL A 727 9.80 -22.13 21.43
C VAL A 727 10.88 -22.22 20.36
N PHE A 728 10.86 -23.30 19.58
CA PHE A 728 11.70 -23.45 18.40
C PHE A 728 10.87 -23.17 17.14
N THR A 729 11.41 -22.41 16.20
CA THR A 729 10.77 -22.12 14.91
C THR A 729 11.73 -22.35 13.76
N ARG A 730 11.25 -23.02 12.69
CA ARG A 730 12.01 -23.32 11.47
C ARG A 730 11.27 -22.81 10.24
N GLU A 731 12.00 -22.16 9.33
CA GLU A 731 11.44 -21.49 8.15
C GLU A 731 10.78 -22.47 7.15
N ASP A 732 11.36 -23.65 6.93
CA ASP A 732 10.75 -24.64 6.04
C ASP A 732 9.51 -25.32 6.66
N VAL A 733 9.47 -25.48 7.98
CA VAL A 733 8.25 -25.89 8.70
C VAL A 733 7.18 -24.80 8.59
N ARG A 734 7.55 -23.52 8.65
CA ARG A 734 6.63 -22.39 8.44
C ARG A 734 5.96 -22.44 7.07
N LYS A 735 6.73 -22.72 6.02
CA LYS A 735 6.21 -22.86 4.64
C LYS A 735 5.24 -24.04 4.52
N LEU A 736 5.57 -25.20 5.11
CA LEU A 736 4.71 -26.38 5.10
C LEU A 736 3.40 -26.15 5.88
N GLN A 737 3.47 -25.54 7.07
CA GLN A 737 2.31 -25.16 7.86
C GLN A 737 1.43 -24.13 7.13
N GLN A 738 2.02 -23.13 6.48
CA GLN A 738 1.27 -22.13 5.71
C GLN A 738 0.55 -22.79 4.53
N LYS A 739 1.25 -23.65 3.76
CA LYS A 739 0.64 -24.39 2.65
C LYS A 739 -0.56 -25.23 3.13
N SER A 740 -0.43 -25.91 4.27
CA SER A 740 -1.53 -26.70 4.84
C SER A 740 -2.71 -25.82 5.29
N LEU A 741 -2.46 -24.60 5.77
CA LEU A 741 -3.49 -23.62 6.12
C LEU A 741 -4.19 -23.09 4.87
N ASP A 742 -3.44 -22.78 3.81
CA ASP A 742 -3.96 -22.29 2.53
C ASP A 742 -4.85 -23.36 1.85
N GLU A 743 -4.40 -24.63 1.82
CA GLU A 743 -5.19 -25.77 1.31
C GLU A 743 -6.48 -25.98 2.12
N MET A 744 -6.43 -25.76 3.45
CA MET A 744 -7.60 -25.82 4.33
C MET A 744 -8.60 -24.68 4.06
N ILE A 745 -8.11 -23.46 3.87
CA ILE A 745 -8.95 -22.30 3.51
C ILE A 745 -9.65 -22.55 2.16
N LEU A 746 -8.91 -22.97 1.14
CA LEU A 746 -9.46 -23.26 -0.19
C LEU A 746 -10.55 -24.34 -0.15
N ARG A 747 -10.39 -25.35 0.70
CA ARG A 747 -11.40 -26.38 0.93
C ARG A 747 -12.67 -25.78 1.55
N LEU A 748 -12.54 -25.01 2.63
CA LEU A 748 -13.68 -24.37 3.32
C LEU A 748 -14.44 -23.40 2.40
N GLU A 749 -13.73 -22.65 1.56
CA GLU A 749 -14.34 -21.76 0.56
C GLU A 749 -15.13 -22.55 -0.50
N SER A 750 -14.58 -23.68 -0.96
CA SER A 750 -15.23 -24.57 -1.91
C SER A 750 -16.50 -25.21 -1.33
N GLU A 751 -16.46 -25.59 -0.05
CA GLU A 751 -17.63 -26.11 0.68
C GLU A 751 -18.76 -25.05 0.75
N ILE A 752 -18.47 -23.81 1.17
CA ILE A 752 -19.46 -22.69 1.15
C ILE A 752 -20.02 -22.45 -0.26
N PHE A 753 -19.16 -22.42 -1.29
CA PHE A 753 -19.58 -22.16 -2.66
C PHE A 753 -20.56 -23.24 -3.15
N SER A 754 -20.27 -24.51 -2.85
CA SER A 754 -21.14 -25.64 -3.18
C SER A 754 -22.49 -25.59 -2.47
N GLU A 755 -22.53 -25.25 -1.18
CA GLU A 755 -23.78 -25.13 -0.41
C GLU A 755 -24.66 -23.96 -0.88
N SER A 756 -24.04 -22.79 -1.14
CA SER A 756 -24.74 -21.59 -1.60
C SER A 756 -25.46 -21.81 -2.94
N SER A 757 -24.90 -22.67 -3.79
CA SER A 757 -25.45 -23.02 -5.10
C SER A 757 -26.62 -24.03 -5.03
N MET A 758 -26.64 -24.91 -4.03
CA MET A 758 -27.60 -26.03 -3.97
C MET A 758 -28.79 -25.82 -3.01
N ARG A 759 -28.71 -24.92 -2.03
CA ARG A 759 -29.74 -24.80 -0.96
C ARG A 759 -30.56 -23.51 -0.96
N MET A 760 -30.26 -22.55 -1.83
CA MET A 760 -31.05 -21.32 -2.02
C MET A 760 -32.30 -21.52 -2.90
N SER A 761 -32.27 -22.48 -3.82
CA SER A 761 -33.40 -22.84 -4.70
C SER A 761 -34.43 -23.79 -4.07
N ALA A 762 -34.18 -24.25 -2.84
CA ALA A 762 -35.01 -25.23 -2.11
C ALA A 762 -35.69 -24.66 -0.84
N ALA A 763 -35.58 -23.35 -0.58
CA ALA A 763 -36.29 -22.69 0.51
C ALA A 763 -37.66 -22.20 0.00
N LEU A 764 -38.73 -22.47 0.75
CA LEU A 764 -40.11 -22.18 0.31
C LEU A 764 -40.71 -20.94 0.98
N SER A 765 -39.99 -20.31 1.92
CA SER A 765 -40.43 -19.08 2.61
C SER A 765 -39.31 -18.03 2.72
N GLY A 766 -39.70 -16.76 2.91
CA GLY A 766 -38.74 -15.66 3.09
C GLY A 766 -37.91 -15.76 4.38
N GLU A 767 -38.50 -16.26 5.47
CA GLU A 767 -37.81 -16.44 6.75
C GLU A 767 -36.69 -17.49 6.67
N GLU A 768 -36.90 -18.58 5.91
CA GLU A 768 -35.86 -19.59 5.66
C GLU A 768 -34.68 -19.02 4.87
N ILE A 769 -34.94 -18.08 3.94
CA ILE A 769 -33.92 -17.41 3.14
C ILE A 769 -33.08 -16.47 4.00
N GLU A 770 -33.70 -15.68 4.90
CA GLU A 770 -32.96 -14.80 5.81
C GLU A 770 -32.11 -15.58 6.82
N ALA A 771 -32.65 -16.67 7.39
CA ALA A 771 -31.89 -17.56 8.27
C ALA A 771 -30.65 -18.15 7.57
N LYS A 772 -30.80 -18.69 6.35
CA LYS A 772 -29.67 -19.19 5.53
C LYS A 772 -28.71 -18.09 5.08
N LYS A 773 -29.17 -16.87 4.88
CA LYS A 773 -28.30 -15.73 4.54
C LYS A 773 -27.43 -15.31 5.73
N ALA A 774 -28.00 -15.27 6.93
CA ALA A 774 -27.24 -15.05 8.17
C ALA A 774 -26.23 -16.20 8.41
N GLU A 775 -26.63 -17.44 8.13
CA GLU A 775 -25.78 -18.63 8.15
C GLU A 775 -24.52 -18.47 7.28
N LEU A 776 -24.70 -18.16 5.99
CA LEU A 776 -23.62 -17.96 5.02
C LEU A 776 -22.72 -16.78 5.40
N GLN A 777 -23.27 -15.68 5.92
CA GLN A 777 -22.48 -14.55 6.41
C GLN A 777 -21.62 -14.91 7.63
N SER A 778 -22.13 -15.75 8.55
CA SER A 778 -21.33 -16.27 9.67
C SER A 778 -20.21 -17.19 9.18
N LYS A 779 -20.48 -18.07 8.21
CA LYS A 779 -19.47 -18.93 7.56
C LYS A 779 -18.36 -18.10 6.89
N GLN A 780 -18.72 -17.03 6.17
CA GLN A 780 -17.76 -16.12 5.52
C GLN A 780 -16.85 -15.40 6.52
N LYS A 781 -17.41 -14.80 7.58
CA LYS A 781 -16.63 -14.12 8.64
C LYS A 781 -15.66 -15.07 9.37
N PHE A 782 -16.04 -16.34 9.51
CA PHE A 782 -15.18 -17.37 10.08
C PHE A 782 -13.97 -17.67 9.19
N ILE A 783 -14.16 -17.86 7.88
CA ILE A 783 -13.04 -18.05 6.94
C ILE A 783 -12.13 -16.80 6.90
N GLU A 784 -12.70 -15.59 6.90
CA GLU A 784 -11.93 -14.34 6.94
C GLU A 784 -11.06 -14.26 8.21
N SER A 785 -11.57 -14.73 9.35
CA SER A 785 -10.81 -14.83 10.60
C SER A 785 -9.64 -15.82 10.50
N ILE A 786 -9.80 -16.94 9.77
CA ILE A 786 -8.73 -17.91 9.53
C ILE A 786 -7.70 -17.37 8.52
N LYS A 787 -8.12 -16.67 7.46
CA LYS A 787 -7.22 -16.05 6.46
C LYS A 787 -6.22 -15.05 7.05
N ASN A 788 -6.57 -14.43 8.18
CA ASN A 788 -5.70 -13.49 8.87
C ASN A 788 -4.63 -14.18 9.76
N LEU A 789 -4.71 -15.51 9.95
CA LEU A 789 -3.70 -16.28 10.66
C LEU A 789 -2.49 -16.55 9.76
N LYS A 790 -1.29 -16.52 10.35
CA LYS A 790 -0.03 -16.83 9.68
C LYS A 790 0.66 -17.98 10.39
N ALA A 791 1.21 -18.93 9.63
CA ALA A 791 2.03 -19.98 10.19
C ALA A 791 3.30 -19.40 10.83
N THR A 792 3.67 -19.94 11.99
CA THR A 792 4.83 -19.50 12.79
C THR A 792 6.07 -20.36 12.58
N GLY A 793 5.92 -21.56 11.99
CA GLY A 793 7.02 -22.53 11.85
C GLY A 793 7.37 -23.22 13.15
N ARG A 794 6.51 -23.11 14.18
CA ARG A 794 6.75 -23.64 15.52
C ARG A 794 6.86 -25.16 15.49
N MET A 795 7.91 -25.69 16.10
CA MET A 795 8.13 -27.11 16.33
C MET A 795 8.01 -27.41 17.82
N SER A 796 7.33 -28.51 18.17
CA SER A 796 7.30 -29.00 19.55
C SER A 796 8.61 -29.72 19.86
N ILE A 797 9.46 -29.07 20.67
CA ILE A 797 10.70 -29.65 21.21
C ILE A 797 10.60 -29.77 22.72
N ARG A 798 11.38 -30.69 23.31
CA ARG A 798 11.54 -30.78 24.77
C ARG A 798 12.99 -30.50 25.13
N LEU A 799 13.27 -29.28 25.60
CA LEU A 799 14.56 -28.99 26.19
C LEU A 799 14.67 -29.64 27.57
N ALA A 800 15.86 -30.15 27.84
CA ALA A 800 16.30 -30.58 29.15
C ALA A 800 17.70 -29.99 29.41
N HIS A 801 18.26 -30.27 30.59
CA HIS A 801 19.64 -29.93 30.91
C HIS A 801 20.59 -30.40 29.78
N LEU A 802 21.57 -29.58 29.36
CA LEU A 802 22.38 -29.79 28.14
C LEU A 802 22.91 -31.23 27.99
N ARG A 803 23.43 -31.81 29.08
CA ARG A 803 23.92 -33.20 29.15
C ARG A 803 22.87 -34.28 28.78
N LEU A 804 21.59 -34.01 29.01
CA LEU A 804 20.46 -34.89 28.66
C LEU A 804 19.85 -34.54 27.29
N LEU A 805 20.02 -33.29 26.83
CA LEU A 805 19.63 -32.90 25.49
C LEU A 805 20.54 -33.57 24.46
N LYS A 806 21.87 -33.49 24.64
CA LYS A 806 22.89 -33.95 23.68
C LYS A 806 22.67 -35.42 23.26
N GLY A 807 22.50 -35.65 21.96
CA GLY A 807 22.22 -36.99 21.39
C GLY A 807 20.80 -37.54 21.64
N SER A 808 19.89 -36.76 22.23
CA SER A 808 18.46 -37.12 22.30
C SER A 808 17.73 -36.87 20.98
N LYS A 809 16.51 -37.38 20.83
CA LYS A 809 15.62 -37.09 19.69
C LYS A 809 15.22 -35.61 19.55
N TYR A 810 15.56 -34.77 20.52
CA TYR A 810 15.32 -33.32 20.51
C TYR A 810 16.59 -32.50 20.22
N ASP A 811 17.75 -33.14 20.08
CA ASP A 811 19.02 -32.52 19.67
C ASP A 811 19.12 -32.44 18.15
N ILE A 812 18.23 -31.65 17.57
CA ILE A 812 18.07 -31.52 16.12
C ILE A 812 19.27 -30.83 15.46
N GLU A 813 19.65 -31.29 14.26
CA GLU A 813 20.57 -30.57 13.39
C GLU A 813 19.92 -29.23 12.98
N LEU A 814 20.71 -28.16 13.01
CA LEU A 814 20.25 -26.82 12.77
C LEU A 814 20.28 -26.44 11.28
N GLU A 815 19.23 -25.74 10.85
CA GLU A 815 19.03 -25.21 9.51
C GLU A 815 19.22 -23.68 9.51
N ASN A 816 19.39 -23.11 8.32
CA ASN A 816 19.59 -21.67 8.19
C ASN A 816 18.31 -20.89 8.53
N GLY A 817 18.41 -19.96 9.48
CA GLY A 817 17.28 -19.13 9.91
C GLY A 817 16.42 -19.78 10.99
N ASP A 818 16.86 -20.89 11.59
CA ASP A 818 16.25 -21.41 12.81
C ASP A 818 16.25 -20.37 13.94
N SER A 819 15.31 -20.49 14.86
CA SER A 819 15.27 -19.64 16.05
C SER A 819 14.79 -20.41 17.27
N ILE A 820 15.43 -20.16 18.41
CA ILE A 820 15.09 -20.72 19.73
C ILE A 820 14.88 -19.58 20.73
N HIS A 821 13.74 -19.62 21.41
CA HIS A 821 13.41 -18.71 22.50
C HIS A 821 13.15 -19.51 23.78
N VAL A 822 13.87 -19.23 24.86
CA VAL A 822 13.68 -19.86 26.17
C VAL A 822 13.04 -18.84 27.12
N PRO A 823 11.75 -18.97 27.49
CA PRO A 823 11.10 -17.98 28.34
C PRO A 823 11.52 -18.11 29.82
N VAL A 824 11.23 -17.07 30.61
CA VAL A 824 11.30 -17.09 32.08
C VAL A 824 10.26 -18.07 32.64
N LYS A 825 10.60 -18.74 33.75
CA LYS A 825 9.69 -19.59 34.51
C LYS A 825 8.52 -18.80 35.10
N SER A 826 7.40 -18.83 34.38
CA SER A 826 6.10 -18.42 34.89
C SER A 826 5.66 -19.31 36.06
N ASN A 827 4.98 -18.72 37.04
CA ASN A 827 4.27 -19.42 38.12
C ASN A 827 2.75 -19.19 38.04
N VAL A 828 2.20 -18.90 36.85
CA VAL A 828 0.74 -18.70 36.65
C VAL A 828 0.16 -19.65 35.60
N ILE A 829 -1.10 -20.05 35.78
CA ILE A 829 -1.95 -20.70 34.79
C ILE A 829 -2.97 -19.68 34.29
N ASN A 830 -3.26 -19.67 32.99
CA ASN A 830 -4.32 -18.84 32.42
C ASN A 830 -5.62 -19.65 32.27
N VAL A 831 -6.77 -19.03 32.51
CA VAL A 831 -8.10 -19.60 32.23
C VAL A 831 -8.86 -18.67 31.29
N VAL A 832 -9.26 -19.19 30.13
CA VAL A 832 -9.86 -18.42 29.04
C VAL A 832 -11.08 -19.13 28.44
N GLY A 833 -11.91 -18.37 27.71
CA GLY A 833 -13.13 -18.86 27.07
C GLY A 833 -14.38 -18.70 27.95
N ALA A 834 -15.23 -19.72 27.99
CA ALA A 834 -16.59 -19.71 28.53
C ALA A 834 -16.68 -19.81 30.08
N VAL A 835 -15.80 -19.12 30.80
CA VAL A 835 -15.78 -19.00 32.27
C VAL A 835 -16.31 -17.64 32.74
N MET A 836 -16.78 -17.54 33.99
CA MET A 836 -17.37 -16.30 34.51
C MET A 836 -16.37 -15.13 34.60
N SER A 837 -15.08 -15.42 34.82
CA SER A 837 -14.00 -14.44 34.83
C SER A 837 -12.74 -15.02 34.20
N ARG A 838 -12.36 -14.54 33.01
CA ARG A 838 -11.10 -14.90 32.33
C ARG A 838 -9.93 -14.25 33.07
N GLY A 839 -8.83 -14.97 33.33
CA GLY A 839 -7.72 -14.44 34.12
C GLY A 839 -6.53 -15.37 34.30
N SER A 840 -5.51 -14.89 35.01
CA SER A 840 -4.30 -15.64 35.36
C SER A 840 -4.25 -15.92 36.85
N PHE A 841 -4.00 -17.17 37.23
CA PHE A 841 -4.04 -17.67 38.60
C PHE A 841 -2.70 -18.29 39.00
N ILE A 842 -2.32 -18.21 40.27
CA ILE A 842 -1.04 -18.76 40.73
C ILE A 842 -1.04 -20.30 40.65
N TYR A 843 0.02 -20.87 40.07
CA TYR A 843 0.22 -22.30 39.99
C TYR A 843 0.39 -22.92 41.39
N SER A 844 -0.36 -23.98 41.66
CA SER A 844 -0.23 -24.85 42.83
C SER A 844 -0.20 -26.28 42.35
N GLY A 845 0.85 -27.02 42.73
CA GLY A 845 1.01 -28.42 42.34
C GLY A 845 0.00 -29.40 42.96
N GLN A 846 -0.98 -28.89 43.72
CA GLN A 846 -2.08 -29.61 44.38
C GLN A 846 -3.46 -29.35 43.76
N MET A 847 -3.63 -28.34 42.90
CA MET A 847 -4.92 -27.98 42.30
C MET A 847 -5.09 -28.59 40.90
N ASP A 848 -6.31 -29.00 40.57
CA ASP A 848 -6.70 -29.50 39.24
C ASP A 848 -7.31 -28.39 38.36
N TYR A 849 -7.70 -28.73 37.13
CA TYR A 849 -8.23 -27.75 36.17
C TYR A 849 -9.61 -27.20 36.54
N LYS A 850 -10.39 -27.96 37.31
CA LYS A 850 -11.71 -27.58 37.81
C LYS A 850 -11.55 -26.59 38.97
N ASP A 851 -10.54 -26.77 39.83
CA ASP A 851 -10.18 -25.80 40.87
C ASP A 851 -9.88 -24.43 40.23
N TYR A 852 -9.06 -24.39 39.18
CA TYR A 852 -8.77 -23.15 38.45
C TYR A 852 -9.99 -22.54 37.75
N ILE A 853 -10.86 -23.36 37.16
CA ILE A 853 -12.13 -22.87 36.59
C ILE A 853 -13.07 -22.36 37.69
N GLN A 854 -13.05 -22.96 38.89
CA GLN A 854 -13.83 -22.50 40.04
C GLN A 854 -13.29 -21.18 40.61
N MET A 855 -11.96 -20.98 40.63
CA MET A 855 -11.32 -19.68 40.92
C MET A 855 -11.68 -18.62 39.87
N ALA A 856 -11.86 -19.01 38.61
CA ALA A 856 -12.40 -18.20 37.52
C ALA A 856 -13.93 -17.92 37.62
N GLY A 857 -14.53 -18.13 38.81
CA GLY A 857 -15.96 -17.95 39.08
C GLY A 857 -16.85 -19.07 38.54
N GLY A 858 -16.25 -20.17 38.08
CA GLY A 858 -16.93 -21.32 37.49
C GLY A 858 -17.25 -21.14 36.00
N TYR A 859 -17.88 -22.17 35.46
CA TYR A 859 -18.37 -22.20 34.09
C TYR A 859 -19.53 -21.23 33.85
N THR A 860 -19.55 -20.55 32.70
CA THR A 860 -20.77 -19.87 32.24
C THR A 860 -21.86 -20.87 31.83
N ARG A 861 -23.11 -20.42 31.75
CA ARG A 861 -24.24 -21.19 31.20
C ARG A 861 -24.08 -21.62 29.73
N PHE A 862 -23.08 -21.09 29.02
CA PHE A 862 -22.79 -21.37 27.61
C PHE A 862 -21.50 -22.19 27.42
N SER A 863 -20.98 -22.81 28.48
CA SER A 863 -19.74 -23.60 28.44
C SER A 863 -19.90 -25.00 27.84
N ASP A 864 -18.95 -25.38 26.97
CA ASP A 864 -18.75 -26.76 26.52
C ASP A 864 -17.78 -27.49 27.46
N GLN A 865 -18.35 -28.03 28.54
CA GLN A 865 -17.63 -28.72 29.60
C GLN A 865 -17.02 -30.06 29.16
N ASP A 866 -17.52 -30.64 28.06
CA ASP A 866 -17.06 -31.92 27.52
C ASP A 866 -15.89 -31.77 26.56
N ASN A 867 -15.52 -30.53 26.18
CA ASN A 867 -14.42 -30.21 25.26
C ASN A 867 -13.37 -29.25 25.84
N VAL A 868 -13.31 -29.10 27.17
CA VAL A 868 -12.24 -28.36 27.86
C VAL A 868 -10.88 -28.97 27.52
N TYR A 869 -9.90 -28.11 27.20
CA TYR A 869 -8.54 -28.53 26.88
C TYR A 869 -7.49 -27.59 27.48
N VAL A 870 -6.29 -28.11 27.71
CA VAL A 870 -5.11 -27.33 28.10
C VAL A 870 -4.24 -27.12 26.87
N LEU A 871 -3.95 -25.85 26.56
CA LEU A 871 -2.82 -25.49 25.73
C LEU A 871 -1.57 -25.44 26.63
N LYS A 872 -0.67 -26.41 26.43
CA LYS A 872 0.61 -26.52 27.14
C LYS A 872 1.59 -25.45 26.70
N VAL A 873 2.52 -25.09 27.56
CA VAL A 873 3.55 -24.06 27.23
C VAL A 873 4.46 -24.49 26.09
N ASP A 874 4.68 -25.80 25.91
CA ASP A 874 5.39 -26.39 24.76
C ASP A 874 4.64 -26.21 23.42
N GLY A 875 3.38 -25.74 23.46
CA GLY A 875 2.50 -25.51 22.32
C GLY A 875 1.58 -26.68 22.00
N THR A 876 1.66 -27.80 22.72
CA THR A 876 0.76 -28.94 22.52
C THR A 876 -0.60 -28.70 23.17
N ALA A 877 -1.68 -29.13 22.53
CA ALA A 877 -3.03 -29.06 23.09
C ALA A 877 -3.46 -30.45 23.60
N ARG A 878 -4.02 -30.52 24.82
CA ARG A 878 -4.50 -31.78 25.43
C ARG A 878 -5.93 -31.61 25.94
N LYS A 879 -6.85 -32.43 25.44
CA LYS A 879 -8.23 -32.49 25.94
C LYS A 879 -8.28 -33.10 27.35
N LEU A 880 -9.05 -32.49 28.25
CA LEU A 880 -9.26 -32.94 29.62
C LEU A 880 -10.55 -33.77 29.69
N LEU A 881 -10.42 -35.06 29.99
CA LEU A 881 -11.56 -35.99 30.04
C LEU A 881 -12.26 -35.98 31.40
N THR A 882 -13.59 -36.10 31.38
CA THR A 882 -14.48 -36.08 32.56
C THR A 882 -14.86 -37.48 33.10
N GLY A 883 -14.29 -38.57 32.55
CA GLY A 883 -14.70 -39.95 32.84
C GLY A 883 -13.88 -40.69 33.91
N PHE A 884 -14.55 -41.47 34.76
CA PHE A 884 -13.96 -42.24 35.88
C PHE A 884 -13.10 -43.47 35.50
N PHE A 885 -12.88 -43.76 34.21
CA PHE A 885 -12.08 -44.90 33.76
C PHE A 885 -11.02 -44.47 32.73
N ASN A 886 -9.78 -44.37 33.18
CA ASN A 886 -8.62 -44.04 32.34
C ASN A 886 -7.89 -45.32 31.89
N TRP A 887 -8.27 -45.89 30.75
CA TRP A 887 -7.41 -46.80 29.97
C TRP A 887 -6.71 -45.99 28.88
N ASN A 888 -5.69 -45.22 29.29
CA ASN A 888 -4.96 -44.34 28.37
C ASN A 888 -3.86 -45.15 27.67
N ASP A 889 -4.15 -45.65 26.47
CA ASP A 889 -3.22 -46.41 25.64
C ASP A 889 -2.14 -45.51 25.02
N THR A 890 -1.21 -45.08 25.88
CA THR A 890 0.10 -44.56 25.49
C THR A 890 1.15 -44.77 26.58
N LYS A 891 0.84 -45.50 27.66
CA LYS A 891 1.85 -46.14 28.52
C LYS A 891 2.44 -47.36 27.81
N GLY A 892 3.10 -47.10 26.67
CA GLY A 892 4.15 -47.94 26.17
C GLY A 892 5.17 -48.10 27.28
N ARG A 893 5.21 -49.30 27.86
CA ARG A 893 6.19 -49.67 28.89
C ARG A 893 7.61 -49.51 28.30
N TRP A 894 8.62 -49.42 29.17
CA TRP A 894 10.05 -49.21 28.83
C TRP A 894 10.44 -47.81 28.28
N GLU A 895 10.20 -46.74 29.06
CA GLU A 895 10.98 -45.48 28.97
C GLU A 895 11.16 -44.81 30.37
N THR A 896 11.63 -45.57 31.37
CA THR A 896 11.86 -45.08 32.75
C THR A 896 13.34 -45.05 33.13
N ALA A 897 14.00 -43.89 32.96
CA ALA A 897 15.17 -43.37 33.71
C ALA A 897 15.95 -42.29 32.93
N ALA A 898 15.31 -41.17 32.55
CA ALA A 898 16.01 -39.94 32.12
C ALA A 898 15.05 -38.72 32.05
N PHE A 899 13.81 -38.95 31.58
CA PHE A 899 12.78 -37.92 31.38
C PHE A 899 11.47 -38.25 32.15
N GLY A 900 11.55 -39.11 33.15
CA GLY A 900 10.41 -39.78 33.80
C GLY A 900 9.80 -39.03 34.98
N GLU A 901 9.38 -37.77 34.78
CA GLU A 901 8.32 -37.19 35.63
C GLU A 901 6.96 -37.52 35.01
N ASP A 902 6.00 -37.98 35.81
CA ASP A 902 4.60 -38.05 35.37
C ASP A 902 4.16 -36.65 34.92
N VAL A 903 3.82 -36.50 33.64
CA VAL A 903 3.40 -35.20 33.09
C VAL A 903 2.06 -34.84 33.72
N LYS A 904 2.08 -33.89 34.65
CA LYS A 904 0.88 -33.39 35.33
C LYS A 904 -0.11 -32.83 34.30
N ASP A 905 -1.40 -33.00 34.58
CA ASP A 905 -2.47 -32.49 33.73
C ASP A 905 -2.36 -30.98 33.51
N ILE A 906 -1.80 -30.24 34.47
CA ILE A 906 -1.46 -28.81 34.35
C ILE A 906 -0.07 -28.50 34.93
N GLU A 907 0.65 -27.63 34.24
CA GLU A 907 1.99 -27.13 34.55
C GLU A 907 2.01 -25.59 34.57
N PRO A 908 3.01 -24.93 35.19
CA PRO A 908 3.11 -23.48 35.17
C PRO A 908 3.21 -22.92 33.75
N GLY A 909 2.49 -21.83 33.46
CA GLY A 909 2.37 -21.19 32.15
C GLY A 909 1.29 -21.79 31.24
N ASP A 910 0.70 -22.93 31.59
CA ASP A 910 -0.37 -23.55 30.79
C ASP A 910 -1.61 -22.66 30.70
N THR A 911 -2.37 -22.83 29.62
CA THR A 911 -3.65 -22.13 29.41
C THR A 911 -4.79 -23.12 29.31
N ILE A 912 -5.69 -23.08 30.29
CA ILE A 912 -6.96 -23.84 30.30
C ILE A 912 -7.95 -23.10 29.41
N VAL A 913 -8.38 -23.74 28.33
CA VAL A 913 -9.38 -23.21 27.39
C VAL A 913 -10.70 -23.95 27.61
N VAL A 914 -11.74 -23.19 27.94
CA VAL A 914 -13.13 -23.67 28.03
C VAL A 914 -13.89 -23.18 26.79
N PRO A 915 -14.22 -24.04 25.81
CA PRO A 915 -14.96 -23.60 24.63
C PRO A 915 -16.42 -23.19 24.96
N GLU A 916 -17.05 -22.43 24.08
CA GLU A 916 -18.49 -22.15 24.13
C GLU A 916 -19.30 -23.24 23.41
N LYS A 917 -20.50 -23.52 23.93
CA LYS A 917 -21.51 -24.38 23.29
C LYS A 917 -22.08 -23.69 22.06
N LEU A 918 -21.87 -24.30 20.90
CA LEU A 918 -22.25 -23.75 19.60
C LEU A 918 -23.77 -23.83 19.28
N ASP A 919 -24.61 -24.20 20.27
CA ASP A 919 -26.06 -24.41 20.15
C ASP A 919 -26.84 -23.21 19.58
N ARG A 920 -26.25 -22.02 19.63
CA ARG A 920 -26.84 -20.75 19.18
C ARG A 920 -26.80 -20.53 17.66
N VAL A 921 -26.01 -21.30 16.92
CA VAL A 921 -25.77 -21.08 15.49
C VAL A 921 -26.29 -22.29 14.72
N ALA A 922 -27.36 -22.12 13.95
CA ALA A 922 -28.16 -23.23 13.41
C ALA A 922 -27.35 -24.27 12.61
N TRP A 923 -26.33 -23.85 11.85
CA TRP A 923 -25.47 -24.72 11.05
C TRP A 923 -24.32 -25.40 11.81
N LEU A 924 -23.95 -24.86 12.98
CA LEU A 924 -22.93 -25.46 13.85
C LEU A 924 -23.47 -26.62 14.67
N ARG A 925 -24.80 -26.81 14.67
CA ARG A 925 -25.48 -27.91 15.36
C ARG A 925 -25.24 -29.29 14.71
N GLU A 926 -24.82 -29.33 13.45
CA GLU A 926 -24.53 -30.57 12.70
C GLU A 926 -23.02 -30.85 12.52
N THR A 927 -22.14 -29.86 12.73
CA THR A 927 -20.71 -29.94 12.39
C THR A 927 -19.81 -30.09 13.61
N LYS A 928 -19.65 -31.34 14.08
CA LYS A 928 -18.60 -31.70 15.08
C LYS A 928 -17.18 -31.30 14.63
N ASP A 929 -16.99 -31.16 13.33
CA ASP A 929 -15.70 -30.87 12.71
C ASP A 929 -15.17 -29.46 13.04
N LEU A 930 -16.01 -28.46 13.40
CA LEU A 930 -15.50 -27.10 13.66
C LEU A 930 -14.57 -27.05 14.88
N THR A 931 -14.93 -27.72 15.98
CA THR A 931 -14.08 -27.78 17.18
C THR A 931 -12.78 -28.53 16.88
N GLN A 932 -12.81 -29.52 15.98
CA GLN A 932 -11.63 -30.23 15.50
C GLN A 932 -10.77 -29.37 14.57
N ILE A 933 -11.37 -28.55 13.72
CA ILE A 933 -10.70 -27.53 12.88
C ILE A 933 -9.98 -26.50 13.77
N LEU A 934 -10.68 -25.94 14.75
CA LEU A 934 -10.10 -24.97 15.70
C LEU A 934 -8.96 -25.58 16.52
N TYR A 935 -9.12 -26.84 16.95
CA TYR A 935 -8.06 -27.61 17.59
C TYR A 935 -6.85 -27.83 16.67
N GLN A 936 -7.07 -28.23 15.41
CA GLN A 936 -5.99 -28.40 14.42
C GLN A 936 -5.25 -27.09 14.13
N ILE A 937 -5.96 -25.97 14.01
CA ILE A 937 -5.34 -24.66 13.80
C ILE A 937 -4.59 -24.22 15.07
N ALA A 938 -5.13 -24.43 16.28
CA ALA A 938 -4.43 -24.13 17.53
C ALA A 938 -3.14 -24.95 17.68
N VAL A 939 -3.16 -26.25 17.33
CA VAL A 939 -1.98 -27.14 17.30
C VAL A 939 -0.97 -26.72 16.21
N THR A 940 -1.43 -26.24 15.05
CA THR A 940 -0.56 -25.88 13.92
C THR A 940 0.06 -24.50 14.06
N ALA A 941 -0.68 -23.52 14.57
CA ALA A 941 -0.22 -22.15 14.77
C ALA A 941 0.48 -21.94 16.13
N GLY A 942 0.15 -22.76 17.14
CA GLY A 942 0.63 -22.60 18.52
C GLY A 942 0.03 -21.38 19.24
N VAL A 943 -1.15 -20.93 18.81
CA VAL A 943 -1.86 -19.73 19.31
C VAL A 943 -3.13 -20.15 20.02
N ALA A 944 -3.44 -19.51 21.16
CA ALA A 944 -4.72 -19.67 21.83
C ALA A 944 -5.82 -18.95 21.03
N ILE A 945 -6.60 -19.71 20.25
CA ILE A 945 -7.65 -19.18 19.39
C ILE A 945 -8.97 -19.17 20.18
N VAL A 946 -9.31 -18.02 20.75
CA VAL A 946 -10.67 -17.70 21.19
C VAL A 946 -11.36 -17.01 20.01
N LEU A 947 -11.94 -17.81 19.12
CA LEU A 947 -12.90 -17.31 18.13
C LEU A 947 -14.29 -17.40 18.75
N PHE A 948 -15.03 -16.29 18.62
CA PHE A 948 -16.30 -15.96 19.27
C PHE A 948 -16.16 -15.43 20.72
#